data_AF-A0A2P8WIR9-F1
#
_entry.id   AF-A0A2P8WIR9-F1
#
_cell.length_a   1.000
_cell.length_b   1.000
_cell.length_c   1.000
_cell.angle_alpha   90.00
_cell.angle_beta   90.00
_cell.angle_gamma   90.00
#
_symmetry.space_group_name_H-M   'P 1'
#
loop_
_entity.id
_entity.type
_entity.pdbx_description
1 polymer ?
#
loop_
_entity_poly.entity_id
_entity_poly.type
_entity_poly.pdbx_seq_one_letter_code
_entity_poly.pdbx_strand_id
1 'polypeptide(L)'
;MLPIGKIFSYMLAHIIGHLLGFIAALIGSFLLTPGIATRSTGIGSLIILMTLWVMLWKYGLGRAVAVVTGMVIVYGTVAGIVSIALKPIGVSESTLLLASTFTLLVGGMIGAIAAYTGAQLSISRGATVSMIVGVVINLLVVPTSDRSDIARTIGQANELGLLTTSILAVGLTGLCWHISQLVLADSEQHRLLKRLAIAWSSIGNACFYKADLTGANFAGASLKGADFRAAKLDYVNWRGATGLPWVRWGEGQLSDIRVVELLTRDPDREANYSNADLSFTDLEGADLSYLNLAGANLTGAVLRGANLEGAVLRNVRALGTDFTGARFTGACIENWSIDASTKLQQVDCRFVFLQEFSKPGMTDRDRQPASGEFEPGDFEQLYQTVIDTFELIFRNGLDWKTFQASLDEVRQANPTAHLKMQSVETKGDGYVVVKLRAEGNESKAQLHQELWQTYLERIRVLEGSYQQAIADKQSQLDDYKAQNQTLLEITRQLAQPSSQRRLAAGETVILSLPQGSLTTGFIVMAQIWNAEQTLMRTQVGTLPPKPELAQAYQRWQRLYRAQQPLFADSFAFDTPTNFSQVEFDQAARQVLTQLNAWLRSPTFLPVDQCLRAVLDPQQPATLTWQVDDAAVQQLPLHCWHFFDDYPNAALTFSFLNTRAGTARPLQRQRRRVLSVLGIDSDLDVEADKKVLESMPDVDICCLIQPTVQQLTEALWQTDGWDIFCFSGHSAFEGDRLWLNEQEFLSLDDLKYALRQATQQGLSLSIFNCCQGLQLVRQFANVNSTGVIVMREPVPDQVAQLFLRYLVANLSTQTTTAHALKAAREQLQGIEKAFAYTSQLPIFFSRLSQ
;
A
#
# COMPACT_ATOMS: atom_id res chain seq x y z
N MET A 1 13.20 11.46 37.55
CA MET A 1 14.49 10.80 37.25
C MET A 1 14.48 10.41 35.78
N LEU A 2 15.38 10.97 34.96
CA LEU A 2 15.53 10.52 33.58
C LEU A 2 16.00 9.06 33.60
N PRO A 3 15.35 8.14 32.85
CA PRO A 3 15.76 6.74 32.86
C PRO A 3 17.22 6.66 32.41
N ILE A 4 18.03 5.91 33.16
CA ILE A 4 19.48 5.70 33.00
C ILE A 4 19.86 5.42 31.53
N GLY A 5 18.94 4.83 30.77
CA GLY A 5 19.10 4.59 29.34
C GLY A 5 19.18 5.82 28.45
N LYS A 6 18.50 6.93 28.78
CA LYS A 6 18.60 8.20 28.04
C LYS A 6 19.99 8.81 28.26
N ILE A 7 20.50 8.77 29.49
CA ILE A 7 21.83 9.29 29.86
C ILE A 7 22.92 8.54 29.08
N PHE A 8 22.82 7.21 28.97
CA PHE A 8 23.79 6.40 28.23
C PHE A 8 23.81 6.71 26.72
N SER A 9 22.65 6.97 26.12
CA SER A 9 22.55 7.34 24.71
C SER A 9 23.10 8.74 24.44
N TYR A 10 22.83 9.71 25.33
CA TYR A 10 23.46 11.04 25.28
C TYR A 10 24.98 10.96 25.43
N MET A 11 25.48 10.10 26.32
CA MET A 11 26.93 9.88 26.49
C MET A 11 27.56 9.28 25.24
N LEU A 12 26.96 8.26 24.64
CA LEU A 12 27.50 7.61 23.45
C LEU A 12 27.52 8.57 22.25
N ALA A 13 26.46 9.35 22.05
CA ALA A 13 26.39 10.36 21.00
C ALA A 13 27.43 11.48 21.18
N HIS A 14 27.67 11.94 22.41
CA HIS A 14 28.73 12.90 22.70
C HIS A 14 30.11 12.32 22.45
N ILE A 15 30.38 11.09 22.92
CA ILE A 15 31.68 10.43 22.73
C ILE A 15 31.97 10.26 21.24
N ILE A 16 30.98 9.83 20.44
CA ILE A 16 31.14 9.67 18.99
C ILE A 16 31.32 11.02 18.29
N GLY A 17 30.56 12.05 18.67
CA GLY A 17 30.70 13.40 18.12
C GLY A 17 32.07 14.00 18.40
N HIS A 18 32.60 13.83 19.62
CA HIS A 18 33.94 14.27 19.99
C HIS A 18 35.03 13.46 19.26
N LEU A 19 34.87 12.15 19.11
CA LEU A 19 35.81 11.31 18.37
C LEU A 19 35.89 11.70 16.90
N LEU A 20 34.74 11.96 16.26
CA LEU A 20 34.65 12.38 14.85
C LEU A 20 35.21 13.80 14.64
N GLY A 21 34.89 14.74 15.54
CA GLY A 21 35.47 16.08 15.50
C GLY A 21 36.99 16.08 15.69
N PHE A 22 37.50 15.21 16.56
CA PHE A 22 38.93 15.03 16.76
C PHE A 22 39.62 14.39 15.55
N ILE A 23 39.01 13.36 14.94
CA ILE A 23 39.51 12.74 13.70
C ILE A 23 39.55 13.78 12.56
N ALA A 24 38.52 14.62 12.43
CA ALA A 24 38.48 15.68 11.43
C ALA A 24 39.58 16.74 11.66
N ALA A 25 39.84 17.13 12.92
CA ALA A 25 40.92 18.04 13.27
C ALA A 25 42.31 17.43 13.00
N LEU A 26 42.49 16.13 13.26
CA LEU A 26 43.73 15.39 12.99
C LEU A 26 44.00 15.28 11.48
N ILE A 27 42.99 14.90 10.69
CA ILE A 27 43.04 14.87 9.23
C ILE A 27 43.34 16.26 8.67
N GLY A 28 42.70 17.30 9.22
CA GLY A 28 42.97 18.70 8.87
C GLY A 28 44.43 19.09 9.15
N SER A 29 44.96 18.77 10.32
CA SER A 29 46.38 19.05 10.64
C SER A 29 47.35 18.27 9.75
N PHE A 30 47.00 17.03 9.40
CA PHE A 30 47.79 16.14 8.53
C PHE A 30 47.85 16.63 7.08
N LEU A 31 46.73 17.16 6.56
CA LEU A 31 46.64 17.68 5.20
C LEU A 31 47.26 19.08 5.06
N LEU A 32 47.31 19.87 6.14
CA LEU A 32 47.65 21.29 6.08
C LEU A 32 49.06 21.66 6.58
N THR A 33 49.84 20.75 7.17
CA THR A 33 51.21 21.07 7.66
C THR A 33 52.31 20.14 7.11
N PRO A 34 53.31 20.65 6.36
CA PRO A 34 54.41 19.83 5.84
C PRO A 34 55.48 19.54 6.90
N GLY A 35 55.72 18.26 7.23
CA GLY A 35 56.81 17.83 8.12
C GLY A 35 56.89 16.31 8.31
N ILE A 36 58.08 15.77 8.63
CA ILE A 36 58.26 14.33 8.95
C ILE A 36 57.85 14.03 10.40
N ALA A 37 58.11 14.96 11.32
CA ALA A 37 57.71 14.83 12.73
C ALA A 37 56.18 14.92 12.94
N THR A 38 55.48 15.79 12.19
CA THR A 38 54.02 15.87 12.24
C THR A 38 53.35 14.60 11.71
N ARG A 39 53.98 13.94 10.72
CA ARG A 39 53.52 12.64 10.21
C ARG A 39 53.66 11.50 11.23
N SER A 40 54.75 11.44 11.99
CA SER A 40 54.93 10.39 13.01
C SER A 40 54.00 10.57 14.22
N THR A 41 53.73 11.82 14.64
CA THR A 41 52.75 12.12 15.68
C THR A 41 51.31 11.81 15.22
N GLY A 42 50.99 12.09 13.95
CA GLY A 42 49.70 11.73 13.36
C GLY A 42 49.46 10.22 13.33
N ILE A 43 50.45 9.43 12.91
CA ILE A 43 50.37 7.95 12.89
C ILE A 43 50.24 7.39 14.31
N GLY A 44 51.01 7.89 15.28
CA GLY A 44 50.90 7.49 16.68
C GLY A 44 49.51 7.77 17.27
N SER A 45 48.94 8.93 16.95
CA SER A 45 47.58 9.31 17.36
C SER A 45 46.51 8.41 16.75
N LEU A 46 46.67 8.05 15.47
CA LEU A 46 45.78 7.12 14.76
C LEU A 46 45.80 5.71 15.37
N ILE A 47 46.98 5.22 15.77
CA ILE A 47 47.12 3.92 16.45
C ILE A 47 46.44 3.95 17.82
N ILE A 48 46.64 4.99 18.61
CA ILE A 48 45.99 5.15 19.91
C ILE A 48 44.46 5.25 19.75
N LEU A 49 43.97 5.97 18.74
CA LEU A 49 42.54 6.06 18.41
C LEU A 49 41.94 4.74 17.92
N MET A 50 42.62 4.02 17.03
CA MET A 50 42.18 2.69 16.59
C MET A 50 42.15 1.72 17.77
N THR A 51 43.13 1.80 18.67
CA THR A 51 43.17 0.95 19.86
C THR A 51 42.07 1.32 20.85
N LEU A 52 41.82 2.61 21.08
CA LEU A 52 40.67 3.09 21.86
C LEU A 52 39.38 2.55 21.26
N TRP A 53 39.22 2.63 19.93
CA TRP A 53 38.03 2.17 19.23
C TRP A 53 37.82 0.65 19.35
N VAL A 54 38.88 -0.14 19.17
CA VAL A 54 38.85 -1.61 19.36
C VAL A 54 38.58 -1.97 20.82
N MET A 55 39.14 -1.25 21.78
CA MET A 55 38.93 -1.52 23.20
C MET A 55 37.54 -1.09 23.68
N LEU A 56 37.01 0.02 23.16
CA LEU A 56 35.61 0.43 23.36
C LEU A 56 34.65 -0.62 22.78
N TRP A 57 34.95 -1.13 21.60
CA TRP A 57 34.17 -2.18 20.94
C TRP A 57 34.20 -3.50 21.74
N LYS A 58 35.35 -3.92 22.26
CA LYS A 58 35.51 -5.26 22.83
C LYS A 58 35.34 -5.34 24.36
N TYR A 59 35.61 -4.27 25.10
CA TYR A 59 35.72 -4.32 26.57
C TYR A 59 34.99 -3.18 27.32
N GLY A 60 34.33 -2.27 26.61
CA GLY A 60 33.55 -1.18 27.21
C GLY A 60 34.36 0.00 27.76
N LEU A 61 33.66 1.08 28.12
CA LEU A 61 34.24 2.40 28.39
C LEU A 61 35.31 2.41 29.49
N GLY A 62 35.05 1.74 30.63
CA GLY A 62 35.96 1.79 31.78
C GLY A 62 37.33 1.18 31.50
N ARG A 63 37.38 0.03 30.81
CA ARG A 63 38.65 -0.64 30.45
C ARG A 63 39.35 0.05 29.28
N ALA A 64 38.60 0.58 28.33
CA ALA A 64 39.15 1.35 27.23
C ALA A 64 39.87 2.62 27.72
N VAL A 65 39.28 3.35 28.66
CA VAL A 65 39.90 4.55 29.26
C VAL A 65 41.19 4.19 29.99
N ALA A 66 41.21 3.13 30.81
CA ALA A 66 42.39 2.74 31.55
C ALA A 66 43.58 2.36 30.64
N VAL A 67 43.33 1.57 29.59
CA VAL A 67 44.37 1.14 28.65
C VAL A 67 44.90 2.31 27.82
N VAL A 68 44.01 3.18 27.35
CA VAL A 68 44.41 4.34 26.54
C VAL A 68 45.16 5.36 27.38
N THR A 69 44.78 5.55 28.65
CA THR A 69 45.54 6.38 29.59
C THR A 69 46.97 5.84 29.74
N GLY A 70 47.13 4.51 29.91
CA GLY A 70 48.44 3.86 29.94
C GLY A 70 49.24 4.05 28.66
N MET A 71 48.62 3.89 27.49
CA MET A 71 49.28 4.09 26.19
C MET A 71 49.71 5.54 25.96
N VAL A 72 48.91 6.52 26.37
CA VAL A 72 49.24 7.95 26.27
C VAL A 72 50.42 8.29 27.17
N ILE A 73 50.48 7.71 28.38
CA ILE A 73 51.62 7.87 29.29
C ILE A 73 52.88 7.26 28.69
N VAL A 74 52.81 6.04 28.16
CA VAL A 74 53.96 5.36 27.53
C VAL A 74 54.43 6.08 26.26
N TYR A 75 53.50 6.54 25.43
CA TYR A 75 53.82 7.30 24.22
C TYR A 75 54.50 8.64 24.56
N GLY A 76 53.98 9.35 25.56
CA GLY A 76 54.56 10.61 26.04
C GLY A 76 55.98 10.42 26.62
N THR A 77 56.21 9.37 27.39
CA THR A 77 57.55 9.08 27.95
C THR A 77 58.54 8.66 26.88
N VAL A 78 58.15 7.79 25.93
CA VAL A 78 59.01 7.37 24.82
C VAL A 78 59.34 8.56 23.90
N ALA A 79 58.37 9.40 23.57
CA ALA A 79 58.58 10.62 22.79
C ALA A 79 59.54 11.59 23.49
N GLY A 80 59.41 11.75 24.82
CA GLY A 80 60.33 12.56 25.62
C GLY A 80 61.77 12.03 25.62
N ILE A 81 61.95 10.72 25.78
CA ILE A 81 63.27 10.07 25.78
C ILE A 81 63.94 10.18 24.40
N VAL A 82 63.21 9.90 23.33
CA VAL A 82 63.69 10.04 21.94
C VAL A 82 64.10 11.48 21.64
N SER A 83 63.36 12.46 22.16
CA SER A 83 63.70 13.88 21.99
C SER A 83 64.99 14.28 22.71
N ILE A 84 65.29 13.71 23.88
CA ILE A 84 66.56 13.97 24.60
C ILE A 84 67.73 13.33 23.85
N ALA A 85 67.53 12.12 23.31
CA ALA A 85 68.56 11.38 22.58
C ALA A 85 68.91 12.01 21.20
N LEU A 86 67.96 12.69 20.55
CA LEU A 86 68.16 13.30 19.23
C LEU A 86 68.64 14.76 19.26
N LYS A 87 68.74 15.37 20.46
CA LYS A 87 69.22 16.74 20.69
C LYS A 87 70.61 17.05 20.05
N PRO A 88 71.58 16.11 19.98
CA PRO A 88 72.88 16.35 19.35
C PRO A 88 72.85 16.50 17.82
N ILE A 89 71.75 16.10 17.16
CA ILE A 89 71.65 16.04 15.68
C ILE A 89 70.82 17.21 15.10
N GLY A 90 70.58 18.26 15.89
CA GLY A 90 69.98 19.51 15.41
C GLY A 90 68.46 19.49 15.17
N VAL A 91 67.73 18.54 15.77
CA VAL A 91 66.26 18.53 15.72
C VAL A 91 65.71 19.70 16.58
N SER A 92 64.91 20.57 15.98
CA SER A 92 64.43 21.82 16.57
C SER A 92 63.48 21.62 17.77
N GLU A 93 63.54 22.54 18.74
CA GLU A 93 62.73 22.56 19.97
C GLU A 93 61.21 22.52 19.75
N SER A 94 60.73 22.84 18.54
CA SER A 94 59.32 22.75 18.13
C SER A 94 58.73 21.35 18.22
N THR A 95 59.56 20.30 18.17
CA THR A 95 59.12 18.90 18.30
C THR A 95 58.71 18.56 19.74
N LEU A 96 59.28 19.25 20.74
CA LEU A 96 59.03 19.05 22.17
C LEU A 96 57.68 19.62 22.60
N LEU A 97 57.25 20.73 21.97
CA LEU A 97 55.96 21.39 22.27
C LEU A 97 54.77 20.58 21.74
N LEU A 98 54.88 19.93 20.58
CA LEU A 98 53.78 19.18 19.97
C LEU A 98 53.48 17.85 20.72
N ALA A 99 54.51 17.17 21.22
CA ALA A 99 54.32 15.95 22.01
C ALA A 99 53.74 16.24 23.41
N SER A 100 54.23 17.30 24.07
CA SER A 100 53.74 17.71 25.39
C SER A 100 52.32 18.30 25.35
N THR A 101 51.98 19.09 24.32
CA THR A 101 50.60 19.56 24.08
C THR A 101 49.63 18.40 23.78
N PHE A 102 50.08 17.36 23.06
CA PHE A 102 49.27 16.16 22.83
C PHE A 102 48.99 15.39 24.13
N THR A 103 50.00 15.18 24.99
CA THR A 103 49.81 14.51 26.29
C THR A 103 48.91 15.32 27.23
N LEU A 104 49.03 16.65 27.25
CA LEU A 104 48.18 17.55 28.05
C LEU A 104 46.73 17.61 27.52
N LEU A 105 46.52 17.64 26.20
CA LEU A 105 45.18 17.65 25.60
C LEU A 105 44.44 16.33 25.82
N VAL A 106 45.12 15.19 25.60
CA VAL A 106 44.53 13.87 25.81
C VAL A 106 44.34 13.59 27.30
N GLY A 107 45.31 13.97 28.15
CA GLY A 107 45.20 13.88 29.61
C GLY A 107 44.09 14.79 30.18
N GLY A 108 43.93 16.00 29.67
CA GLY A 108 42.86 16.93 30.04
C GLY A 108 41.48 16.45 29.58
N MET A 109 41.38 15.83 28.40
CA MET A 109 40.13 15.25 27.90
C MET A 109 39.73 14.02 28.70
N ILE A 110 40.68 13.13 29.04
CA ILE A 110 40.45 11.99 29.93
C ILE A 110 40.09 12.45 31.35
N GLY A 111 40.76 13.48 31.86
CA GLY A 111 40.47 14.10 33.16
C GLY A 111 39.09 14.76 33.21
N ALA A 112 38.64 15.41 32.15
CA ALA A 112 37.31 15.99 32.04
C ALA A 112 36.22 14.92 31.96
N ILE A 113 36.46 13.82 31.23
CA ILE A 113 35.56 12.67 31.17
C ILE A 113 35.47 11.97 32.53
N ALA A 114 36.60 11.79 33.22
CA ALA A 114 36.66 11.21 34.57
C ALA A 114 36.01 12.11 35.63
N ALA A 115 36.25 13.42 35.59
CA ALA A 115 35.61 14.41 36.47
C ALA A 115 34.10 14.48 36.23
N TYR A 116 33.65 14.36 34.99
CA TYR A 116 32.23 14.32 34.63
C TYR A 116 31.54 13.03 35.13
N THR A 117 32.23 11.88 35.11
CA THR A 117 31.72 10.65 35.71
C THR A 117 31.68 10.70 37.24
N GLY A 118 32.58 11.44 37.89
CA GLY A 118 32.57 11.68 39.33
C GLY A 118 31.50 12.69 39.78
N ALA A 119 31.11 13.62 38.91
CA ALA A 119 30.12 14.67 39.19
C ALA A 119 28.65 14.26 38.93
N GLN A 120 28.34 12.97 38.90
CA GLN A 120 26.97 12.45 38.78
C GLN A 120 26.20 12.51 40.12
N LEU A 121 26.18 13.68 40.77
CA LEU A 121 25.26 13.91 41.89
C LEU A 121 24.54 15.28 41.88
N SER A 122 24.80 16.20 40.95
CA SER A 122 24.09 17.49 40.98
C SER A 122 23.81 18.12 39.61
N ILE A 123 22.55 17.94 39.20
CA ILE A 123 21.66 18.89 38.52
C ILE A 123 22.10 19.51 37.17
N SER A 124 21.26 19.18 36.19
CA SER A 124 21.00 19.85 34.91
C SER A 124 21.13 21.37 34.94
N ARG A 125 22.06 21.91 34.14
CA ARG A 125 22.02 23.20 33.39
C ARG A 125 23.42 23.74 33.02
N GLY A 126 24.51 23.12 33.50
CA GLY A 126 25.88 23.63 33.33
C GLY A 126 26.66 23.23 32.06
N ALA A 127 26.01 22.79 30.98
CA ALA A 127 26.72 22.28 29.80
C ALA A 127 27.48 23.37 28.99
N THR A 128 27.20 24.65 29.21
CA THR A 128 27.90 25.76 28.53
C THR A 128 29.11 26.31 29.29
N VAL A 129 29.29 25.99 30.57
CA VAL A 129 30.36 26.60 31.40
C VAL A 129 31.67 25.83 31.35
N SER A 130 31.64 24.50 31.14
CA SER A 130 32.87 23.69 31.13
C SER A 130 33.75 23.93 29.89
N MET A 131 33.18 24.46 28.80
CA MET A 131 33.92 24.76 27.56
C MET A 131 34.78 26.03 27.69
N ILE A 132 34.36 26.98 28.53
CA ILE A 132 35.11 28.20 28.82
C ILE A 132 36.28 27.89 29.76
N VAL A 133 36.09 26.99 30.74
CA VAL A 133 37.12 26.66 31.72
C VAL A 133 38.32 25.91 31.10
N GLY A 134 38.09 25.00 30.13
CA GLY A 134 39.19 24.28 29.48
C GLY A 134 40.08 25.16 28.59
N VAL A 135 39.49 26.17 27.94
CA VAL A 135 40.25 27.15 27.14
C VAL A 135 40.93 28.19 28.05
N VAL A 136 40.28 28.61 29.13
CA VAL A 136 40.81 29.59 30.09
C VAL A 136 41.94 29.01 30.96
N ILE A 137 41.90 27.72 31.32
CA ILE A 137 43.01 27.06 32.04
C ILE A 137 44.26 26.95 31.16
N ASN A 138 44.12 26.73 29.84
CA ASN A 138 45.25 26.79 28.91
C ASN A 138 45.89 28.19 28.83
N LEU A 139 45.12 29.26 29.10
CA LEU A 139 45.66 30.62 29.16
C LEU A 139 46.31 30.99 30.52
N LEU A 140 46.03 30.23 31.59
CA LEU A 140 46.42 30.59 32.96
C LEU A 140 47.59 29.77 33.54
N VAL A 141 47.95 28.62 32.95
CA VAL A 141 48.93 27.68 33.56
C VAL A 141 50.35 27.78 32.96
N VAL A 142 50.60 28.64 31.97
CA VAL A 142 51.96 28.81 31.42
C VAL A 142 52.73 29.90 32.21
N PRO A 143 53.89 29.59 32.82
CA PRO A 143 54.72 30.56 33.52
C PRO A 143 55.11 31.75 32.64
N THR A 144 55.11 32.94 33.22
CA THR A 144 55.18 34.25 32.55
C THR A 144 56.52 34.62 31.88
N SER A 145 57.39 33.66 31.57
CA SER A 145 58.72 33.96 31.00
C SER A 145 58.85 33.85 29.49
N ASP A 146 57.94 33.17 28.76
CA ASP A 146 58.08 32.96 27.30
C ASP A 146 56.81 33.31 26.50
N ARG A 147 56.30 34.53 26.67
CA ARG A 147 55.20 35.04 25.81
C ARG A 147 55.63 35.37 24.38
N SER A 148 56.93 35.55 24.10
CA SER A 148 57.43 35.95 22.78
C SER A 148 57.52 34.79 21.77
N ASP A 149 57.78 33.56 22.23
CA ASP A 149 57.99 32.42 21.31
C ASP A 149 56.68 31.68 20.98
N ILE A 150 55.68 31.77 21.85
CA ILE A 150 54.33 31.24 21.60
C ILE A 150 53.61 32.11 20.56
N ALA A 151 53.74 33.44 20.62
CA ALA A 151 53.16 34.35 19.63
C ALA A 151 53.70 34.09 18.21
N ARG A 152 54.98 33.70 18.11
CA ARG A 152 55.63 33.38 16.83
C ARG A 152 55.26 32.00 16.29
N THR A 153 54.94 31.05 17.16
CA THR A 153 54.48 29.69 16.78
C THR A 153 53.00 29.68 16.39
N ILE A 154 52.17 30.51 17.05
CA ILE A 154 50.76 30.73 16.66
C ILE A 154 50.67 31.51 15.34
N GLY A 155 51.59 32.45 15.08
CA GLY A 155 51.61 33.26 13.85
C GLY A 155 51.90 32.50 12.54
N GLN A 156 52.21 31.20 12.58
CA GLN A 156 52.40 30.37 11.37
C GLN A 156 51.33 29.29 11.18
N ALA A 157 50.47 29.04 12.17
CA ALA A 157 49.27 28.24 11.97
C ALA A 157 48.15 29.20 11.59
N ASN A 158 47.73 29.19 10.31
CA ASN A 158 46.64 30.04 9.80
C ASN A 158 45.52 30.15 10.85
N GLU A 159 45.31 31.33 11.45
CA GLU A 159 44.31 31.55 12.50
C GLU A 159 42.90 31.11 12.07
N LEU A 160 42.64 31.10 10.75
CA LEU A 160 41.44 30.52 10.15
C LEU A 160 41.26 29.01 10.42
N GLY A 161 42.33 28.22 10.47
CA GLY A 161 42.28 26.75 10.60
C GLY A 161 41.81 26.26 11.97
N LEU A 162 42.22 26.93 13.05
CA LEU A 162 41.80 26.63 14.42
C LEU A 162 40.36 27.09 14.71
N LEU A 163 39.96 28.25 14.18
CA LEU A 163 38.59 28.76 14.27
C LEU A 163 37.61 27.88 13.47
N THR A 164 37.95 27.52 12.24
CA THR A 164 37.08 26.68 11.38
C THR A 164 36.88 25.28 11.96
N THR A 165 37.94 24.64 12.47
CA THR A 165 37.85 23.32 13.11
C THR A 165 37.04 23.35 14.41
N SER A 166 37.18 24.40 15.22
CA SER A 166 36.41 24.57 16.45
C SER A 166 34.92 24.82 16.18
N ILE A 167 34.59 25.64 15.18
CA ILE A 167 33.20 25.91 14.76
C ILE A 167 32.55 24.65 14.20
N LEU A 168 33.26 23.88 13.35
CA LEU A 168 32.79 22.61 12.83
C LEU A 168 32.55 21.58 13.96
N ALA A 169 33.44 21.50 14.94
CA ALA A 169 33.28 20.60 16.08
C ALA A 169 32.05 20.97 16.93
N VAL A 170 31.85 22.25 17.23
CA VAL A 170 30.67 22.73 17.96
C VAL A 170 29.38 22.46 17.16
N GLY A 171 29.39 22.76 15.86
CA GLY A 171 28.25 22.51 14.97
C GLY A 171 27.88 21.04 14.89
N LEU A 172 28.87 20.14 14.77
CA LEU A 172 28.64 18.70 14.73
C LEU A 172 28.13 18.17 16.06
N THR A 173 28.63 18.69 17.18
CA THR A 173 28.17 18.31 18.53
C THR A 173 26.72 18.76 18.76
N GLY A 174 26.37 19.98 18.33
CA GLY A 174 25.01 20.50 18.35
C GLY A 174 24.06 19.68 17.46
N LEU A 175 24.52 19.26 16.28
CA LEU A 175 23.77 18.38 15.38
C LEU A 175 23.51 17.00 16.01
N CYS A 176 24.54 16.38 16.61
CA CYS A 176 24.39 15.10 17.33
C CYS A 176 23.42 15.22 18.51
N TRP A 177 23.48 16.32 19.26
CA TRP A 177 22.53 16.61 20.34
C TRP A 177 21.09 16.69 19.80
N HIS A 178 20.88 17.43 18.71
CA HIS A 178 19.57 17.58 18.10
C HIS A 178 19.02 16.23 17.60
N ILE A 179 19.83 15.44 16.88
CA ILE A 179 19.45 14.10 16.42
C ILE A 179 19.10 13.19 17.61
N SER A 180 19.83 13.28 18.72
CA SER A 180 19.53 12.50 19.93
C SER A 180 18.18 12.88 20.55
N GLN A 181 17.83 14.18 20.58
CA GLN A 181 16.51 14.62 21.01
C GLN A 181 15.41 14.10 20.07
N LEU A 182 15.64 14.12 18.75
CA LEU A 182 14.69 13.61 17.76
C LEU A 182 14.44 12.10 17.88
N VAL A 183 15.47 11.31 18.18
CA VAL A 183 15.33 9.87 18.42
C VAL A 183 14.53 9.57 19.70
N LEU A 184 14.58 10.46 20.69
CA LEU A 184 13.91 10.32 21.97
C LEU A 184 12.48 10.88 22.00
N ALA A 185 12.17 11.82 21.12
CA ALA A 185 10.82 12.29 20.86
C ALA A 185 10.13 11.25 19.97
N ASP A 186 9.28 10.40 20.58
CA ASP A 186 8.65 9.23 19.96
C ASP A 186 7.64 9.64 18.85
N SER A 187 8.18 10.11 17.74
CA SER A 187 7.46 10.72 16.63
C SER A 187 7.59 9.84 15.39
N GLU A 188 6.47 9.61 14.69
CA GLU A 188 6.47 8.75 13.49
C GLU A 188 7.43 9.21 12.41
N GLN A 189 7.66 10.53 12.30
CA GLN A 189 8.55 11.15 11.33
C GLN A 189 10.01 10.68 11.44
N HIS A 190 10.44 10.20 12.62
CA HIS A 190 11.83 9.82 12.89
C HIS A 190 12.02 8.31 13.14
N ARG A 191 11.04 7.48 12.73
CA ARG A 191 11.04 6.01 12.94
C ARG A 191 12.32 5.33 12.44
N LEU A 192 12.89 5.78 11.32
CA LEU A 192 14.13 5.24 10.76
C LEU A 192 15.35 5.51 11.66
N LEU A 193 15.45 6.72 12.22
CA LEU A 193 16.51 7.09 13.16
C LEU A 193 16.42 6.29 14.47
N LYS A 194 15.21 6.07 14.99
CA LYS A 194 14.96 5.22 16.18
C LYS A 194 15.39 3.77 15.93
N ARG A 195 15.06 3.20 14.76
CA ARG A 195 15.48 1.83 14.39
C ARG A 195 17.00 1.69 14.31
N LEU A 196 17.70 2.66 13.72
CA LEU A 196 19.17 2.67 13.67
C LEU A 196 19.79 2.78 15.07
N ALA A 197 19.24 3.65 15.93
CA ALA A 197 19.69 3.80 17.30
C ALA A 197 19.50 2.51 18.11
N ILE A 198 18.35 1.83 17.98
CA ILE A 198 18.10 0.53 18.62
C ILE A 198 19.08 -0.53 18.10
N ALA A 199 19.29 -0.60 16.78
CA ALA A 199 20.22 -1.54 16.16
C ALA A 199 21.67 -1.37 16.62
N TRP A 200 22.11 -0.13 16.85
CA TRP A 200 23.42 0.15 17.45
C TRP A 200 23.43 -0.15 18.95
N SER A 201 22.36 0.18 19.66
CA SER A 201 22.26 -0.13 21.09
C SER A 201 22.22 -1.63 21.39
N SER A 202 21.84 -2.47 20.42
CA SER A 202 21.79 -3.92 20.61
C SER A 202 23.15 -4.61 20.51
N ILE A 203 24.17 -3.91 20.02
CA ILE A 203 25.52 -4.45 19.89
C ILE A 203 26.13 -4.63 21.29
N GLY A 204 26.41 -5.87 21.67
CA GLY A 204 26.99 -6.22 22.98
C GLY A 204 25.96 -6.50 24.09
N ASN A 205 24.66 -6.44 23.79
CA ASN A 205 23.59 -6.84 24.71
C ASN A 205 23.16 -8.31 24.47
N ALA A 206 22.17 -8.78 25.24
CA ALA A 206 21.61 -10.13 25.10
C ALA A 206 21.10 -10.35 23.66
N CYS A 207 21.58 -11.42 23.02
CA CYS A 207 21.27 -11.75 21.63
C CYS A 207 20.54 -13.09 21.58
N PHE A 208 19.28 -13.04 21.17
CA PHE A 208 18.40 -14.19 20.93
C PHE A 208 18.12 -14.38 19.44
N TYR A 209 19.01 -13.88 18.58
CA TYR A 209 18.86 -13.97 17.13
C TYR A 209 18.68 -15.43 16.68
N LYS A 210 17.54 -15.74 16.04
CA LYS A 210 17.14 -17.10 15.62
C LYS A 210 17.02 -18.13 16.76
N ALA A 211 16.93 -17.69 18.01
CA ALA A 211 16.70 -18.60 19.12
C ALA A 211 15.24 -19.09 19.11
N ASP A 212 15.04 -20.36 19.48
CA ASP A 212 13.74 -20.85 19.87
C ASP A 212 13.52 -20.52 21.35
N LEU A 213 12.63 -19.57 21.62
CA LEU A 213 12.25 -19.14 22.95
C LEU A 213 10.81 -19.54 23.28
N THR A 214 10.28 -20.57 22.61
CA THR A 214 8.92 -21.06 22.87
C THR A 214 8.73 -21.34 24.36
N GLY A 215 7.76 -20.68 25.01
CA GLY A 215 7.47 -20.86 26.44
C GLY A 215 8.49 -20.22 27.39
N ALA A 216 9.41 -19.37 26.91
CA ALA A 216 10.37 -18.70 27.77
C ALA A 216 9.70 -17.70 28.71
N ASN A 217 10.27 -17.50 29.90
CA ASN A 217 9.75 -16.56 30.89
C ASN A 217 10.69 -15.35 31.02
N PHE A 218 10.23 -14.18 30.57
CA PHE A 218 10.89 -12.89 30.73
C PHE A 218 10.19 -11.98 31.73
N ALA A 219 9.31 -12.52 32.59
CA ALA A 219 8.57 -11.72 33.55
C ALA A 219 9.52 -10.91 34.45
N GLY A 220 9.28 -9.60 34.55
CA GLY A 220 10.13 -8.66 35.31
C GLY A 220 11.52 -8.39 34.72
N ALA A 221 11.90 -9.00 33.59
CA ALA A 221 13.23 -8.86 33.02
C ALA A 221 13.44 -7.47 32.40
N SER A 222 14.66 -6.93 32.52
CA SER A 222 15.07 -5.73 31.77
C SER A 222 15.69 -6.14 30.44
N LEU A 223 14.98 -5.88 29.34
CA LEU A 223 15.37 -6.30 27.99
C LEU A 223 15.90 -5.17 27.11
N LYS A 224 16.25 -4.03 27.69
CA LYS A 224 16.74 -2.86 26.95
C LYS A 224 17.91 -3.23 26.03
N GLY A 225 17.74 -3.03 24.72
CA GLY A 225 18.77 -3.33 23.73
C GLY A 225 18.95 -4.82 23.42
N ALA A 226 18.08 -5.72 23.91
CA ALA A 226 18.13 -7.12 23.50
C ALA A 226 17.76 -7.28 22.01
N ASP A 227 18.34 -8.29 21.36
CA ASP A 227 18.07 -8.62 19.94
C ASP A 227 17.23 -9.90 19.83
N PHE A 228 16.00 -9.78 19.35
CA PHE A 228 15.06 -10.89 19.15
C PHE A 228 14.75 -11.13 17.66
N ARG A 229 15.56 -10.60 16.74
CA ARG A 229 15.29 -10.77 15.31
C ARG A 229 15.24 -12.25 14.95
N ALA A 230 14.21 -12.65 14.22
CA ALA A 230 13.96 -14.03 13.81
C ALA A 230 13.92 -15.05 14.97
N ALA A 231 13.74 -14.61 16.22
CA ALA A 231 13.49 -15.51 17.35
C ALA A 231 12.05 -16.03 17.27
N LYS A 232 11.83 -17.28 17.68
CA LYS A 232 10.48 -17.83 17.87
C LYS A 232 10.01 -17.48 19.28
N LEU A 233 8.90 -16.77 19.38
CA LEU A 233 8.43 -16.12 20.63
C LEU A 233 7.06 -16.60 21.09
N ASP A 234 6.67 -17.78 20.63
CA ASP A 234 5.40 -18.41 20.95
C ASP A 234 5.33 -18.69 22.47
N TYR A 235 4.23 -18.32 23.10
CA TYR A 235 3.93 -18.54 24.51
C TYR A 235 4.95 -17.93 25.49
N VAL A 236 5.65 -16.88 25.08
CA VAL A 236 6.59 -16.19 25.95
C VAL A 236 5.85 -15.33 26.97
N ASN A 237 6.22 -15.45 28.24
CA ASN A 237 5.68 -14.61 29.31
C ASN A 237 6.47 -13.29 29.40
N TRP A 238 5.79 -12.17 29.12
CA TRP A 238 6.37 -10.81 29.13
C TRP A 238 5.94 -9.97 30.34
N ARG A 239 5.20 -10.52 31.31
CA ARG A 239 4.58 -9.73 32.39
C ARG A 239 5.59 -8.94 33.20
N GLY A 240 5.41 -7.62 33.28
CA GLY A 240 6.30 -6.72 34.01
C GLY A 240 7.70 -6.57 33.40
N ALA A 241 7.97 -7.09 32.21
CA ALA A 241 9.23 -6.87 31.52
C ALA A 241 9.41 -5.38 31.16
N THR A 242 10.63 -4.87 31.30
CA THR A 242 10.95 -3.45 31.10
C THR A 242 11.94 -3.24 29.95
N GLY A 243 11.88 -2.06 29.31
CA GLY A 243 12.82 -1.69 28.25
C GLY A 243 12.47 -2.19 26.84
N LEU A 244 11.27 -2.73 26.65
CA LEU A 244 10.76 -3.27 25.38
C LEU A 244 10.65 -2.28 24.20
N PRO A 245 10.35 -0.97 24.41
CA PRO A 245 10.41 0.02 23.33
C PRO A 245 11.82 0.21 22.73
N TRP A 246 12.86 -0.31 23.41
CA TRP A 246 14.26 -0.25 23.01
C TRP A 246 14.83 -1.63 22.65
N VAL A 247 13.95 -2.61 22.46
CA VAL A 247 14.31 -3.94 21.97
C VAL A 247 14.40 -3.92 20.45
N ARG A 248 15.33 -4.70 19.91
CA ARG A 248 15.42 -4.93 18.47
C ARG A 248 14.53 -6.10 18.08
N TRP A 249 13.29 -5.78 17.75
CA TRP A 249 12.32 -6.74 17.20
C TRP A 249 12.67 -7.16 15.78
N GLY A 250 12.29 -8.38 15.41
CA GLY A 250 12.20 -8.81 14.01
C GLY A 250 10.90 -8.37 13.36
N GLU A 251 10.68 -8.78 12.11
CA GLU A 251 9.33 -8.78 11.55
C GLU A 251 8.47 -9.81 12.31
N GLY A 252 7.23 -9.46 12.62
CA GLY A 252 6.30 -10.33 13.35
C GLY A 252 5.46 -9.58 14.38
N GLN A 253 4.78 -10.38 15.20
CA GLN A 253 3.75 -9.97 16.14
C GLN A 253 4.13 -8.81 17.09
N LEU A 254 5.33 -8.89 17.70
CA LEU A 254 5.83 -7.92 18.69
C LEU A 254 6.42 -6.65 18.06
N SER A 255 6.26 -6.48 16.74
CA SER A 255 6.56 -5.21 16.07
C SER A 255 5.52 -4.13 16.35
N ASP A 256 4.30 -4.54 16.75
CA ASP A 256 3.26 -3.64 17.21
C ASP A 256 3.44 -3.33 18.69
N ILE A 257 3.70 -2.07 19.02
CA ILE A 257 3.90 -1.61 20.39
C ILE A 257 2.66 -1.85 21.25
N ARG A 258 1.46 -1.82 20.66
CA ARG A 258 0.20 -2.07 21.38
C ARG A 258 0.24 -3.49 21.96
N VAL A 259 0.56 -4.48 21.13
CA VAL A 259 0.67 -5.89 21.54
C VAL A 259 1.71 -6.05 22.66
N VAL A 260 2.85 -5.38 22.53
CA VAL A 260 3.88 -5.38 23.58
C VAL A 260 3.37 -4.80 24.89
N GLU A 261 2.61 -3.70 24.85
CA GLU A 261 2.01 -3.11 26.04
C GLU A 261 0.99 -4.05 26.70
N LEU A 262 0.16 -4.71 25.89
CA LEU A 262 -0.84 -5.69 26.36
C LEU A 262 -0.20 -6.86 27.11
N LEU A 263 0.93 -7.38 26.60
CA LEU A 263 1.59 -8.56 27.18
C LEU A 263 2.39 -8.24 28.45
N THR A 264 2.58 -6.97 28.78
CA THR A 264 3.48 -6.54 29.85
C THR A 264 2.79 -5.94 31.05
N ARG A 265 1.67 -5.27 30.83
CA ARG A 265 0.88 -4.60 31.86
C ARG A 265 -0.60 -4.71 31.51
N ASP A 266 -1.45 -4.47 32.51
CA ASP A 266 -2.88 -4.38 32.27
C ASP A 266 -3.17 -3.18 31.35
N PRO A 267 -3.92 -3.40 30.25
CA PRO A 267 -4.24 -2.37 29.29
C PRO A 267 -5.28 -1.38 29.84
N ASP A 268 -5.26 -0.14 29.35
CA ASP A 268 -6.32 0.82 29.64
C ASP A 268 -7.64 0.32 29.02
N ARG A 269 -8.77 0.43 29.74
CA ARG A 269 -10.09 -0.11 29.32
C ARG A 269 -10.65 0.46 28.01
N GLU A 270 -10.01 1.49 27.45
CA GLU A 270 -10.38 2.12 26.17
C GLU A 270 -9.34 1.87 25.05
N ALA A 271 -8.33 1.04 25.31
CA ALA A 271 -7.27 0.77 24.35
C ALA A 271 -7.80 -0.03 23.14
N ASN A 272 -7.39 0.39 21.94
CA ASN A 272 -7.82 -0.20 20.68
C ASN A 272 -6.75 -1.18 20.14
N TYR A 273 -7.11 -2.47 20.18
CA TYR A 273 -6.34 -3.60 19.68
C TYR A 273 -6.95 -4.22 18.41
N SER A 274 -7.78 -3.48 17.70
CA SER A 274 -8.34 -3.93 16.43
C SER A 274 -7.24 -4.30 15.43
N ASN A 275 -7.45 -5.42 14.74
CA ASN A 275 -6.52 -6.04 13.79
C ASN A 275 -5.14 -6.39 14.38
N ALA A 276 -4.99 -6.45 15.71
CA ALA A 276 -3.75 -6.85 16.35
C ALA A 276 -3.46 -8.34 16.09
N ASP A 277 -2.19 -8.66 15.86
CA ASP A 277 -1.73 -10.04 15.86
C ASP A 277 -1.45 -10.45 17.30
N LEU A 278 -2.28 -11.35 17.85
CA LEU A 278 -2.20 -11.91 19.19
C LEU A 278 -1.94 -13.43 19.14
N SER A 279 -1.57 -13.96 17.97
CA SER A 279 -1.40 -15.40 17.79
C SER A 279 -0.29 -15.96 18.66
N PHE A 280 -0.50 -17.17 19.18
CA PHE A 280 0.45 -17.90 20.04
C PHE A 280 0.95 -17.11 21.27
N THR A 281 0.18 -16.15 21.80
CA THR A 281 0.57 -15.42 23.02
C THR A 281 0.10 -16.07 24.29
N ASP A 282 0.84 -15.81 25.38
CA ASP A 282 0.39 -16.09 26.75
C ASP A 282 -0.32 -14.86 27.33
N LEU A 283 -1.64 -14.98 27.49
CA LEU A 283 -2.55 -14.00 28.08
C LEU A 283 -3.33 -14.61 29.26
N GLU A 284 -2.77 -15.63 29.92
CA GLU A 284 -3.41 -16.32 31.04
C GLU A 284 -3.77 -15.34 32.18
N GLY A 285 -5.05 -15.23 32.51
CA GLY A 285 -5.58 -14.33 33.54
C GLY A 285 -5.50 -12.84 33.21
N ALA A 286 -5.30 -12.45 31.95
CA ALA A 286 -5.26 -11.05 31.55
C ALA A 286 -6.63 -10.36 31.70
N ASP A 287 -6.64 -9.08 32.10
CA ASP A 287 -7.86 -8.25 32.06
C ASP A 287 -7.98 -7.60 30.67
N LEU A 288 -8.89 -8.14 29.86
CA LEU A 288 -9.23 -7.71 28.51
C LEU A 288 -10.64 -7.12 28.44
N SER A 289 -11.22 -6.75 29.59
CA SER A 289 -12.59 -6.28 29.66
C SER A 289 -12.77 -4.96 28.91
N TYR A 290 -13.87 -4.87 28.16
CA TYR A 290 -14.28 -3.72 27.34
C TYR A 290 -13.32 -3.30 26.22
N LEU A 291 -12.26 -4.08 25.96
CA LEU A 291 -11.31 -3.76 24.90
C LEU A 291 -11.89 -3.98 23.50
N ASN A 292 -11.45 -3.16 22.55
CA ASN A 292 -11.72 -3.39 21.15
C ASN A 292 -10.67 -4.33 20.54
N LEU A 293 -11.05 -5.57 20.28
CA LEU A 293 -10.24 -6.62 19.66
C LEU A 293 -10.76 -6.98 18.25
N ALA A 294 -11.55 -6.11 17.61
CA ALA A 294 -12.18 -6.41 16.34
C ALA A 294 -11.14 -6.75 15.25
N GLY A 295 -11.28 -7.89 14.58
CA GLY A 295 -10.35 -8.38 13.55
C GLY A 295 -9.02 -8.92 14.10
N ALA A 296 -8.84 -9.01 15.41
CA ALA A 296 -7.61 -9.53 16.00
C ALA A 296 -7.39 -11.01 15.68
N ASN A 297 -6.13 -11.41 15.54
CA ASN A 297 -5.72 -12.79 15.32
C ASN A 297 -5.31 -13.43 16.66
N LEU A 298 -6.16 -14.26 17.25
CA LEU A 298 -5.91 -14.99 18.51
C LEU A 298 -5.48 -16.45 18.28
N THR A 299 -5.16 -16.85 17.04
CA THR A 299 -4.83 -18.25 16.71
C THR A 299 -3.78 -18.82 17.66
N GLY A 300 -4.13 -19.91 18.35
CA GLY A 300 -3.25 -20.60 19.30
C GLY A 300 -2.93 -19.82 20.58
N ALA A 301 -3.56 -18.69 20.87
CA ALA A 301 -3.31 -17.93 22.10
C ALA A 301 -3.81 -18.67 23.37
N VAL A 302 -3.20 -18.39 24.51
CA VAL A 302 -3.58 -18.91 25.82
C VAL A 302 -4.30 -17.83 26.62
N LEU A 303 -5.61 -17.97 26.81
CA LEU A 303 -6.51 -17.02 27.49
C LEU A 303 -7.20 -17.64 28.71
N ARG A 304 -6.53 -18.60 29.35
CA ARG A 304 -7.08 -19.30 30.52
C ARG A 304 -7.41 -18.31 31.63
N GLY A 305 -8.62 -18.35 32.16
CA GLY A 305 -9.06 -17.43 33.22
C GLY A 305 -9.05 -15.94 32.85
N ALA A 306 -8.88 -15.57 31.57
CA ALA A 306 -8.84 -14.17 31.14
C ALA A 306 -10.22 -13.51 31.26
N ASN A 307 -10.24 -12.22 31.57
CA ASN A 307 -11.48 -11.44 31.66
C ASN A 307 -11.76 -10.75 30.32
N LEU A 308 -12.72 -11.26 29.54
CA LEU A 308 -13.17 -10.69 28.26
C LEU A 308 -14.55 -10.01 28.38
N GLU A 309 -14.97 -9.66 29.60
CA GLU A 309 -16.27 -9.04 29.87
C GLU A 309 -16.46 -7.77 29.03
N GLY A 310 -17.52 -7.72 28.23
CA GLY A 310 -17.82 -6.56 27.36
C GLY A 310 -16.85 -6.33 26.20
N ALA A 311 -15.88 -7.21 25.95
CA ALA A 311 -14.91 -7.04 24.87
C ALA A 311 -15.57 -7.13 23.48
N VAL A 312 -15.04 -6.38 22.50
CA VAL A 312 -15.48 -6.45 21.10
C VAL A 312 -14.60 -7.44 20.33
N LEU A 313 -15.12 -8.65 20.12
CA LEU A 313 -14.47 -9.76 19.41
C LEU A 313 -15.03 -9.97 17.98
N ARG A 314 -15.48 -8.89 17.34
CA ARG A 314 -16.03 -8.92 15.97
C ARG A 314 -14.97 -9.35 14.96
N ASN A 315 -15.27 -10.30 14.08
CA ASN A 315 -14.38 -10.81 13.03
C ASN A 315 -13.03 -11.37 13.57
N VAL A 316 -12.99 -11.81 14.83
CA VAL A 316 -11.76 -12.36 15.44
C VAL A 316 -11.46 -13.77 14.94
N ARG A 317 -10.18 -14.09 14.75
CA ARG A 317 -9.73 -15.45 14.46
C ARG A 317 -9.18 -16.12 15.72
N ALA A 318 -9.93 -17.03 16.32
CA ALA A 318 -9.59 -17.71 17.58
C ALA A 318 -9.41 -19.23 17.41
N LEU A 319 -8.81 -19.65 16.29
CA LEU A 319 -8.52 -21.05 15.98
C LEU A 319 -7.50 -21.62 16.96
N GLY A 320 -7.79 -22.74 17.62
CA GLY A 320 -6.88 -23.37 18.59
C GLY A 320 -6.61 -22.55 19.85
N THR A 321 -7.42 -21.52 20.12
CA THR A 321 -7.27 -20.66 21.29
C THR A 321 -7.75 -21.38 22.56
N ASP A 322 -7.04 -21.19 23.67
CA ASP A 322 -7.36 -21.78 24.97
C ASP A 322 -8.13 -20.79 25.85
N PHE A 323 -9.46 -20.83 25.85
CA PHE A 323 -10.33 -19.98 26.68
C PHE A 323 -10.78 -20.66 27.99
N THR A 324 -10.08 -21.70 28.45
CA THR A 324 -10.55 -22.43 29.64
C THR A 324 -10.70 -21.50 30.85
N GLY A 325 -11.90 -21.42 31.44
CA GLY A 325 -12.15 -20.53 32.58
C GLY A 325 -12.30 -19.04 32.25
N ALA A 326 -12.27 -18.65 30.97
CA ALA A 326 -12.37 -17.24 30.58
C ALA A 326 -13.78 -16.67 30.83
N ARG A 327 -13.88 -15.35 31.06
CA ARG A 327 -15.15 -14.66 31.32
C ARG A 327 -15.62 -13.90 30.08
N PHE A 328 -16.78 -14.26 29.53
CA PHE A 328 -17.30 -13.73 28.26
C PHE A 328 -18.56 -12.86 28.39
N THR A 329 -19.04 -12.62 29.61
CA THR A 329 -20.32 -11.93 29.81
C THR A 329 -20.33 -10.57 29.09
N GLY A 330 -21.33 -10.34 28.23
CA GLY A 330 -21.51 -9.11 27.47
C GLY A 330 -20.52 -8.90 26.33
N ALA A 331 -19.64 -9.86 26.02
CA ALA A 331 -18.74 -9.78 24.88
C ALA A 331 -19.51 -9.84 23.55
N CYS A 332 -18.98 -9.19 22.52
CA CYS A 332 -19.53 -9.22 21.17
C CYS A 332 -18.72 -10.17 20.28
N ILE A 333 -19.29 -11.32 19.92
CA ILE A 333 -18.63 -12.41 19.17
C ILE A 333 -19.14 -12.53 17.72
N GLU A 334 -19.55 -11.41 17.15
CA GLU A 334 -19.99 -11.31 15.76
C GLU A 334 -18.93 -11.85 14.79
N ASN A 335 -19.28 -12.87 14.00
CA ASN A 335 -18.39 -13.48 13.00
C ASN A 335 -17.01 -13.92 13.52
N TRP A 336 -16.89 -14.27 14.81
CA TRP A 336 -15.67 -14.88 15.29
C TRP A 336 -15.47 -16.28 14.69
N SER A 337 -14.21 -16.69 14.49
CA SER A 337 -13.85 -17.97 13.88
C SER A 337 -13.17 -18.86 14.92
N ILE A 338 -13.80 -20.00 15.21
CA ILE A 338 -13.34 -21.04 16.14
C ILE A 338 -13.34 -22.40 15.44
N ASP A 339 -12.66 -23.39 16.01
CA ASP A 339 -12.53 -24.75 15.47
C ASP A 339 -12.51 -25.82 16.56
N ALA A 340 -12.36 -27.09 16.17
CA ALA A 340 -12.26 -28.23 17.09
C ALA A 340 -11.05 -28.20 18.03
N SER A 341 -10.03 -27.40 17.74
CA SER A 341 -8.88 -27.21 18.62
C SER A 341 -9.08 -26.09 19.65
N THR A 342 -10.13 -25.27 19.48
CA THR A 342 -10.49 -24.19 20.41
C THR A 342 -11.09 -24.77 21.69
N LYS A 343 -10.58 -24.35 22.84
CA LYS A 343 -11.00 -24.85 24.15
C LYS A 343 -11.92 -23.85 24.83
N LEU A 344 -13.15 -24.27 25.12
CA LEU A 344 -14.20 -23.44 25.74
C LEU A 344 -14.65 -24.00 27.10
N GLN A 345 -13.90 -24.93 27.71
CA GLN A 345 -14.32 -25.55 28.97
C GLN A 345 -14.33 -24.53 30.11
N GLN A 346 -15.35 -24.60 30.97
CA GLN A 346 -15.54 -23.75 32.14
C GLN A 346 -15.62 -22.25 31.81
N VAL A 347 -16.07 -21.89 30.62
CA VAL A 347 -16.26 -20.47 30.27
C VAL A 347 -17.41 -19.88 31.08
N ASP A 348 -17.13 -18.80 31.82
CA ASP A 348 -18.13 -18.04 32.56
C ASP A 348 -18.79 -17.01 31.63
N CYS A 349 -20.00 -17.31 31.19
CA CYS A 349 -20.72 -16.48 30.24
C CYS A 349 -22.20 -16.47 30.57
N ARG A 350 -22.73 -15.34 31.05
CA ARG A 350 -24.18 -15.17 31.28
C ARG A 350 -24.93 -14.80 30.01
N PHE A 351 -24.32 -14.01 29.13
CA PHE A 351 -24.84 -13.66 27.80
C PHE A 351 -23.75 -13.11 26.90
N VAL A 352 -23.98 -13.12 25.59
CA VAL A 352 -23.12 -12.51 24.56
C VAL A 352 -23.95 -11.77 23.52
N PHE A 353 -23.30 -10.93 22.72
CA PHE A 353 -23.90 -10.31 21.55
C PHE A 353 -23.36 -10.92 20.27
N LEU A 354 -24.25 -11.29 19.35
CA LEU A 354 -23.92 -11.80 18.02
C LEU A 354 -23.74 -10.67 16.99
N GLN A 355 -24.13 -9.45 17.34
CA GLN A 355 -23.97 -8.24 16.53
C GLN A 355 -23.50 -7.07 17.40
N GLU A 356 -22.58 -6.27 16.87
CA GLU A 356 -22.09 -5.08 17.56
C GLU A 356 -23.15 -3.97 17.59
N PHE A 357 -23.87 -3.79 16.49
CA PHE A 357 -24.91 -2.78 16.34
C PHE A 357 -26.28 -3.43 16.12
N SER A 358 -27.33 -2.82 16.65
CA SER A 358 -28.71 -3.22 16.38
C SER A 358 -29.07 -2.97 14.92
N LYS A 359 -29.88 -3.86 14.34
CA LYS A 359 -30.43 -3.66 12.99
C LYS A 359 -31.25 -2.37 12.93
N PRO A 360 -31.26 -1.63 11.81
CA PRO A 360 -32.11 -0.46 11.64
C PRO A 360 -33.58 -0.80 11.98
N GLY A 361 -34.17 -0.08 12.95
CA GLY A 361 -35.54 -0.32 13.42
C GLY A 361 -35.69 -1.29 14.61
N MET A 362 -34.59 -1.85 15.13
CA MET A 362 -34.59 -2.64 16.38
C MET A 362 -33.83 -1.89 17.49
N THR A 363 -34.36 -1.91 18.70
CA THR A 363 -33.76 -1.23 19.87
C THR A 363 -32.75 -2.09 20.63
N ASP A 364 -32.70 -3.39 20.37
CA ASP A 364 -31.87 -4.32 21.13
C ASP A 364 -30.78 -4.95 20.26
N ARG A 365 -29.62 -5.19 20.84
CA ARG A 365 -28.53 -5.92 20.17
C ARG A 365 -28.90 -7.40 20.15
N ASP A 366 -28.47 -8.13 19.12
CA ASP A 366 -28.75 -9.58 18.97
C ASP A 366 -28.07 -10.37 20.11
N ARG A 367 -28.73 -10.44 21.27
CA ARG A 367 -28.25 -11.02 22.52
C ARG A 367 -28.59 -12.50 22.57
N GLN A 368 -27.62 -13.31 22.99
CA GLN A 368 -27.82 -14.73 23.28
C GLN A 368 -27.51 -15.02 24.76
N PRO A 369 -28.41 -15.72 25.48
CA PRO A 369 -29.76 -16.09 25.05
C PRO A 369 -30.65 -14.85 24.88
N ALA A 370 -31.68 -14.94 24.03
CA ALA A 370 -32.58 -13.80 23.74
C ALA A 370 -33.32 -13.28 24.98
N SER A 371 -33.47 -14.12 26.01
CA SER A 371 -33.94 -13.74 27.36
C SER A 371 -33.33 -14.69 28.39
N GLY A 372 -33.13 -14.22 29.63
CA GLY A 372 -32.46 -15.00 30.68
C GLY A 372 -30.93 -14.94 30.64
N GLU A 373 -30.27 -15.82 31.39
CA GLU A 373 -28.82 -16.03 31.39
C GLU A 373 -28.53 -17.48 30.99
N PHE A 374 -27.37 -17.73 30.37
CA PHE A 374 -26.87 -19.09 30.19
C PHE A 374 -26.62 -19.74 31.54
N GLU A 375 -27.05 -20.99 31.70
CA GLU A 375 -26.64 -21.80 32.84
C GLU A 375 -25.19 -22.30 32.65
N PRO A 376 -24.49 -22.69 33.73
CA PRO A 376 -23.12 -23.19 33.64
C PRO A 376 -23.00 -24.35 32.63
N GLY A 377 -22.23 -24.13 31.55
CA GLY A 377 -22.01 -25.10 30.48
C GLY A 377 -22.89 -24.92 29.23
N ASP A 378 -23.95 -24.09 29.27
CA ASP A 378 -24.83 -23.88 28.10
C ASP A 378 -24.10 -23.22 26.93
N PHE A 379 -23.27 -22.21 27.24
CA PHE A 379 -22.42 -21.55 26.24
C PHE A 379 -21.50 -22.55 25.55
N GLU A 380 -20.95 -23.51 26.31
CA GLU A 380 -20.09 -24.56 25.78
C GLU A 380 -20.86 -25.47 24.84
N GLN A 381 -22.04 -25.95 25.24
CA GLN A 381 -22.88 -26.80 24.38
C GLN A 381 -23.30 -26.12 23.08
N LEU A 382 -23.67 -24.83 23.15
CA LEU A 382 -24.06 -24.05 21.98
C LEU A 382 -22.94 -24.03 20.93
N TYR A 383 -21.70 -23.77 21.34
CA TYR A 383 -20.57 -23.69 20.43
C TYR A 383 -19.89 -25.04 20.15
N GLN A 384 -20.08 -26.08 20.98
CA GLN A 384 -19.71 -27.46 20.63
C GLN A 384 -20.49 -27.95 19.40
N THR A 385 -21.75 -27.57 19.27
CA THR A 385 -22.57 -27.89 18.07
C THR A 385 -22.05 -27.20 16.80
N VAL A 386 -21.46 -26.01 16.94
CA VAL A 386 -20.82 -25.25 15.84
C VAL A 386 -19.44 -25.83 15.51
N ILE A 387 -18.69 -26.26 16.52
CA ILE A 387 -17.38 -26.92 16.41
C ILE A 387 -17.50 -28.32 15.77
N ASP A 388 -18.66 -28.97 15.89
CA ASP A 388 -18.94 -30.28 15.31
C ASP A 388 -18.98 -30.31 13.78
N THR A 389 -19.08 -29.14 13.16
CA THR A 389 -18.88 -28.88 11.73
C THR A 389 -17.54 -28.20 11.54
N PHE A 390 -16.73 -28.65 10.59
CA PHE A 390 -15.48 -27.95 10.26
C PHE A 390 -15.59 -27.28 8.89
N GLU A 391 -15.19 -26.02 8.86
CA GLU A 391 -15.25 -25.15 7.68
C GLU A 391 -13.87 -25.09 7.02
N LEU A 392 -13.83 -25.28 5.70
CA LEU A 392 -12.65 -25.03 4.88
C LEU A 392 -12.84 -23.71 4.15
N ILE A 393 -11.93 -22.76 4.39
CA ILE A 393 -11.99 -21.41 3.84
C ILE A 393 -10.94 -21.27 2.73
N PHE A 394 -11.41 -21.07 1.50
CA PHE A 394 -10.59 -20.87 0.31
C PHE A 394 -10.59 -19.39 -0.06
N ARG A 395 -9.45 -18.73 0.09
CA ARG A 395 -9.34 -17.26 -0.07
C ARG A 395 -9.16 -16.79 -1.52
N ASN A 396 -8.73 -17.67 -2.41
CA ASN A 396 -8.38 -17.34 -3.80
C ASN A 396 -9.25 -18.14 -4.80
N GLY A 397 -10.50 -18.42 -4.43
CA GLY A 397 -11.35 -19.39 -5.14
C GLY A 397 -11.00 -20.85 -4.83
N LEU A 398 -11.85 -21.76 -5.29
CA LEU A 398 -11.76 -23.20 -5.04
C LEU A 398 -11.64 -23.97 -6.36
N ASP A 399 -10.50 -24.64 -6.60
CA ASP A 399 -10.40 -25.62 -7.69
C ASP A 399 -11.19 -26.89 -7.33
N TRP A 400 -12.39 -26.99 -7.89
CA TRP A 400 -13.37 -28.01 -7.52
C TRP A 400 -12.91 -29.45 -7.84
N LYS A 401 -12.19 -29.64 -8.95
CA LYS A 401 -11.71 -30.97 -9.36
C LYS A 401 -10.64 -31.49 -8.40
N THR A 402 -9.72 -30.61 -8.01
CA THR A 402 -8.65 -30.94 -7.08
C THR A 402 -9.22 -31.19 -5.69
N PHE A 403 -10.14 -30.34 -5.24
CA PHE A 403 -10.82 -30.50 -3.97
C PHE A 403 -11.61 -31.81 -3.87
N GLN A 404 -12.39 -32.17 -4.89
CA GLN A 404 -13.11 -33.44 -4.92
C GLN A 404 -12.16 -34.64 -4.84
N ALA A 405 -11.05 -34.61 -5.59
CA ALA A 405 -10.06 -35.69 -5.55
C ALA A 405 -9.40 -35.81 -4.17
N SER A 406 -9.09 -34.67 -3.51
CA SER A 406 -8.58 -34.66 -2.13
C SER A 406 -9.60 -35.19 -1.13
N LEU A 407 -10.87 -34.82 -1.29
CA LEU A 407 -11.96 -35.29 -0.43
C LEU A 407 -12.19 -36.80 -0.57
N ASP A 408 -12.15 -37.32 -1.80
CA ASP A 408 -12.32 -38.75 -2.06
C ASP A 408 -11.14 -39.58 -1.53
N GLU A 409 -9.92 -39.06 -1.60
CA GLU A 409 -8.73 -39.70 -1.02
C GLU A 409 -8.81 -39.79 0.50
N VAL A 410 -9.18 -38.69 1.17
CA VAL A 410 -9.37 -38.67 2.63
C VAL A 410 -10.56 -39.54 3.05
N ARG A 411 -11.62 -39.63 2.23
CA ARG A 411 -12.74 -40.57 2.47
C ARG A 411 -12.35 -42.03 2.34
N GLN A 412 -11.43 -42.37 1.45
CA GLN A 412 -10.92 -43.74 1.29
C GLN A 412 -9.94 -44.11 2.41
N ALA A 413 -9.11 -43.18 2.84
CA ALA A 413 -8.19 -43.37 3.97
C ALA A 413 -8.95 -43.51 5.31
N ASN A 414 -10.07 -42.82 5.45
CA ASN A 414 -10.86 -42.74 6.68
C ASN A 414 -12.34 -43.18 6.45
N PRO A 415 -12.59 -44.47 6.16
CA PRO A 415 -13.92 -44.96 5.78
C PRO A 415 -14.94 -44.91 6.93
N THR A 416 -14.48 -44.84 8.19
CA THR A 416 -15.35 -44.77 9.37
C THR A 416 -15.84 -43.36 9.71
N ALA A 417 -15.20 -42.33 9.16
CA ALA A 417 -15.53 -40.92 9.40
C ALA A 417 -16.82 -40.44 8.72
N HIS A 418 -17.31 -41.16 7.69
CA HIS A 418 -18.51 -40.82 6.90
C HIS A 418 -18.61 -39.31 6.55
N LEU A 419 -17.52 -38.74 6.01
CA LEU A 419 -17.45 -37.33 5.61
C LEU A 419 -18.52 -36.97 4.58
N LYS A 420 -19.39 -36.02 4.94
CA LYS A 420 -20.43 -35.46 4.07
C LYS A 420 -20.26 -33.95 3.92
N MET A 421 -20.46 -33.47 2.71
CA MET A 421 -20.55 -32.04 2.42
C MET A 421 -21.93 -31.54 2.83
N GLN A 422 -21.98 -30.53 3.69
CA GLN A 422 -23.23 -29.90 4.13
C GLN A 422 -23.63 -28.73 3.24
N SER A 423 -22.69 -27.82 2.98
CA SER A 423 -22.95 -26.62 2.20
C SER A 423 -21.67 -26.01 1.62
N VAL A 424 -21.82 -25.26 0.54
CA VAL A 424 -20.77 -24.43 -0.07
C VAL A 424 -21.32 -23.00 -0.14
N GLU A 425 -20.68 -22.10 0.57
CA GLU A 425 -21.05 -20.68 0.63
C GLU A 425 -20.00 -19.86 -0.11
N THR A 426 -20.44 -18.98 -1.01
CA THR A 426 -19.57 -17.97 -1.63
C THR A 426 -19.77 -16.67 -0.88
N LYS A 427 -18.79 -16.26 -0.09
CA LYS A 427 -18.82 -14.96 0.60
C LYS A 427 -18.22 -13.91 -0.35
N GLY A 428 -18.79 -12.69 -0.35
CA GLY A 428 -18.25 -11.55 -1.12
C GLY A 428 -16.74 -11.40 -0.88
N ASP A 429 -16.01 -10.94 -1.90
CA ASP A 429 -14.54 -10.88 -1.99
C ASP A 429 -13.81 -12.16 -2.45
N GLY A 430 -14.51 -13.14 -3.04
CA GLY A 430 -13.89 -14.30 -3.69
C GLY A 430 -13.55 -15.47 -2.76
N TYR A 431 -14.09 -15.44 -1.54
CA TYR A 431 -13.96 -16.51 -0.55
C TYR A 431 -14.99 -17.61 -0.81
N VAL A 432 -14.53 -18.86 -0.87
CA VAL A 432 -15.41 -20.03 -0.88
C VAL A 432 -15.26 -20.74 0.45
N VAL A 433 -16.38 -20.97 1.14
CA VAL A 433 -16.43 -21.70 2.41
C VAL A 433 -17.13 -23.03 2.18
N VAL A 434 -16.44 -24.13 2.42
CA VAL A 434 -17.01 -25.48 2.32
C VAL A 434 -17.21 -26.04 3.71
N LYS A 435 -18.46 -26.33 4.08
CA LYS A 435 -18.82 -26.91 5.38
C LYS A 435 -18.93 -28.42 5.26
N LEU A 436 -18.17 -29.13 6.09
CA LEU A 436 -18.13 -30.59 6.11
C LEU A 436 -18.55 -31.12 7.49
N ARG A 437 -19.24 -32.26 7.48
CA ARG A 437 -19.64 -33.00 8.67
C ARG A 437 -18.99 -34.39 8.65
N ALA A 438 -18.36 -34.77 9.75
CA ALA A 438 -17.90 -36.13 10.00
C ALA A 438 -18.81 -36.79 11.05
N GLU A 439 -19.23 -38.03 10.81
CA GLU A 439 -20.14 -38.82 11.66
C GLU A 439 -19.41 -39.93 12.45
N GLY A 440 -18.09 -40.08 12.26
CA GLY A 440 -17.26 -41.08 12.97
C GLY A 440 -16.53 -40.56 14.22
N ASN A 441 -15.85 -41.46 14.91
CA ASN A 441 -15.07 -41.19 16.14
C ASN A 441 -13.67 -40.58 15.88
N GLU A 442 -13.34 -40.31 14.61
CA GLU A 442 -12.03 -39.77 14.22
C GLU A 442 -11.93 -38.28 14.53
N SER A 443 -10.72 -37.81 14.83
CA SER A 443 -10.47 -36.41 15.19
C SER A 443 -10.77 -35.49 14.01
N LYS A 444 -11.78 -34.63 14.16
CA LYS A 444 -12.20 -33.65 13.15
C LYS A 444 -11.08 -32.66 12.78
N ALA A 445 -10.22 -32.31 13.75
CA ALA A 445 -9.04 -31.49 13.51
C ALA A 445 -8.00 -32.22 12.64
N GLN A 446 -7.83 -33.53 12.86
CA GLN A 446 -6.95 -34.37 12.04
C GLN A 446 -7.50 -34.52 10.62
N LEU A 447 -8.80 -34.77 10.48
CA LEU A 447 -9.47 -34.84 9.17
C LEU A 447 -9.41 -33.51 8.41
N HIS A 448 -9.60 -32.38 9.10
CA HIS A 448 -9.42 -31.05 8.51
C HIS A 448 -7.98 -30.83 8.05
N GLN A 449 -6.99 -31.14 8.90
CA GLN A 449 -5.58 -30.99 8.58
C GLN A 449 -5.15 -31.88 7.42
N GLU A 450 -5.54 -33.15 7.42
CA GLU A 450 -5.23 -34.12 6.37
C GLU A 450 -5.85 -33.69 5.04
N LEU A 451 -7.13 -33.30 5.03
CA LEU A 451 -7.81 -32.79 3.84
C LEU A 451 -7.16 -31.51 3.30
N TRP A 452 -6.75 -30.61 4.18
CA TRP A 452 -6.07 -29.37 3.78
C TRP A 452 -4.67 -29.64 3.21
N GLN A 453 -3.89 -30.54 3.81
CA GLN A 453 -2.55 -30.90 3.33
C GLN A 453 -2.64 -31.60 1.97
N THR A 454 -3.51 -32.60 1.83
CA THR A 454 -3.73 -33.31 0.57
C THR A 454 -4.19 -32.37 -0.54
N TYR A 455 -5.04 -31.38 -0.22
CA TYR A 455 -5.42 -30.34 -1.16
C TYR A 455 -4.24 -29.45 -1.58
N LEU A 456 -3.46 -28.95 -0.63
CA LEU A 456 -2.30 -28.09 -0.90
C LEU A 456 -1.22 -28.79 -1.71
N GLU A 457 -0.95 -30.07 -1.44
CA GLU A 457 0.03 -30.85 -2.21
C GLU A 457 -0.42 -31.06 -3.65
N ARG A 458 -1.70 -31.38 -3.86
CA ARG A 458 -2.26 -31.55 -5.21
C ARG A 458 -2.28 -30.24 -5.99
N ILE A 459 -2.61 -29.12 -5.34
CA ILE A 459 -2.48 -27.78 -5.94
C ILE A 459 -1.02 -27.48 -6.30
N ARG A 460 -0.06 -27.80 -5.44
CA ARG A 460 1.37 -27.57 -5.73
C ARG A 460 1.85 -28.36 -6.95
N VAL A 461 1.44 -29.62 -7.07
CA VAL A 461 1.76 -30.46 -8.24
C VAL A 461 1.09 -29.92 -9.50
N LEU A 462 -0.17 -29.52 -9.39
CA LEU A 462 -0.93 -28.93 -10.49
C LEU A 462 -0.28 -27.61 -10.95
N GLU A 463 0.10 -26.74 -10.02
CA GLU A 463 0.77 -25.46 -10.32
C GLU A 463 2.15 -25.67 -10.95
N GLY A 464 2.91 -26.68 -10.49
CA GLY A 464 4.14 -27.12 -11.15
C GLY A 464 3.90 -27.56 -12.60
N SER A 465 2.83 -28.33 -12.85
CA SER A 465 2.47 -28.76 -14.21
C SER A 465 2.02 -27.59 -15.10
N TYR A 466 1.32 -26.60 -14.54
CA TYR A 466 0.95 -25.38 -15.25
C TYR A 466 2.16 -24.52 -15.58
N GLN A 467 3.10 -24.36 -14.65
CA GLN A 467 4.34 -23.62 -14.90
C GLN A 467 5.20 -24.28 -15.97
N GLN A 468 5.29 -25.61 -15.97
CA GLN A 468 6.00 -26.35 -17.00
C GLN A 468 5.31 -26.22 -18.37
N ALA A 469 3.98 -26.32 -18.42
CA ALA A 469 3.22 -26.07 -19.65
C ALA A 469 3.37 -24.63 -20.16
N ILE A 470 3.49 -23.64 -19.28
CA ILE A 470 3.78 -22.25 -19.64
C ILE A 470 5.19 -22.13 -20.21
N ALA A 471 6.19 -22.76 -19.58
CA ALA A 471 7.57 -22.75 -20.05
C ALA A 471 7.72 -23.42 -21.42
N ASP A 472 7.09 -24.58 -21.62
CA ASP A 472 7.08 -25.29 -22.91
C ASP A 472 6.42 -24.44 -24.00
N LYS A 473 5.33 -23.74 -23.66
CA LYS A 473 4.61 -22.86 -24.58
C LYS A 473 5.35 -21.56 -24.88
N GLN A 474 6.14 -21.06 -23.92
CA GLN A 474 7.07 -19.95 -24.12
C GLN A 474 8.21 -20.34 -25.06
N SER A 475 8.77 -21.55 -24.91
CA SER A 475 9.77 -22.09 -25.84
C SER A 475 9.23 -22.19 -27.27
N GLN A 476 8.01 -22.71 -27.45
CA GLN A 476 7.35 -22.76 -28.75
C GLN A 476 7.10 -21.36 -29.34
N LEU A 477 6.76 -20.39 -28.49
CA LEU A 477 6.54 -19.01 -28.92
C LEU A 477 7.85 -18.35 -29.37
N ASP A 478 8.97 -18.69 -28.73
CA ASP A 478 10.29 -18.16 -29.09
C ASP A 478 10.80 -18.77 -30.40
N ASP A 479 10.55 -20.06 -30.64
CA ASP A 479 10.77 -20.69 -31.96
C ASP A 479 9.92 -20.03 -33.05
N TYR A 480 8.65 -19.73 -32.75
CA TYR A 480 7.73 -19.06 -33.67
C TYR A 480 8.14 -17.61 -33.96
N LYS A 481 8.68 -16.89 -32.95
CA LYS A 481 9.25 -15.55 -33.12
C LYS A 481 10.52 -15.58 -33.98
N ALA A 482 11.40 -16.56 -33.79
CA ALA A 482 12.61 -16.71 -34.58
C ALA A 482 12.28 -16.98 -36.07
N GLN A 483 11.29 -17.83 -36.34
CA GLN A 483 10.77 -18.04 -37.70
C GLN A 483 10.17 -16.76 -38.30
N ASN A 484 9.37 -16.01 -37.53
CA ASN A 484 8.76 -14.78 -38.01
C ASN A 484 9.77 -13.65 -38.24
N GLN A 485 10.84 -13.57 -37.44
CA GLN A 485 11.93 -12.62 -37.67
C GLN A 485 12.64 -12.91 -38.99
N THR A 486 12.88 -14.20 -39.29
CA THR A 486 13.46 -14.64 -40.57
C THR A 486 12.54 -14.27 -41.75
N LEU A 487 11.23 -14.42 -41.59
CA LEU A 487 10.23 -14.03 -42.59
C LEU A 487 10.16 -12.51 -42.80
N LEU A 488 10.26 -11.72 -41.72
CA LEU A 488 10.30 -10.26 -41.73
C LEU A 488 11.55 -9.72 -42.44
N GLU A 489 12.68 -10.40 -42.30
CA GLU A 489 13.94 -10.03 -42.95
C GLU A 489 13.89 -10.27 -44.46
N ILE A 490 13.28 -11.38 -44.89
CA ILE A 490 12.94 -11.66 -46.30
C ILE A 490 11.96 -10.62 -46.86
N THR A 491 10.95 -10.24 -46.07
CA THR A 491 9.93 -9.24 -46.47
C THR A 491 10.52 -7.83 -46.58
N ARG A 492 11.51 -7.50 -45.72
CA ARG A 492 12.23 -6.21 -45.76
C ARG A 492 13.10 -6.05 -47.00
N GLN A 493 13.62 -7.14 -47.55
CA GLN A 493 14.40 -7.12 -48.80
C GLN A 493 13.52 -6.87 -50.04
N LEU A 494 12.20 -7.07 -49.94
CA LEU A 494 11.25 -6.95 -51.05
C LEU A 494 10.55 -5.58 -51.16
N ALA A 495 10.65 -4.72 -50.14
CA ALA A 495 9.93 -3.44 -50.10
C ALA A 495 10.88 -2.23 -50.21
N GLN A 496 11.07 -1.70 -51.41
CA GLN A 496 11.57 -0.33 -51.61
C GLN A 496 10.41 0.67 -51.73
N PRO A 497 10.59 1.94 -51.33
CA PRO A 497 9.49 2.89 -51.18
C PRO A 497 9.29 3.76 -52.42
N SER A 498 8.05 3.80 -52.93
CA SER A 498 7.61 4.71 -53.99
C SER A 498 6.57 5.71 -53.48
N SER A 499 6.99 6.99 -53.42
CA SER A 499 6.29 8.22 -53.86
C SER A 499 4.83 8.53 -53.43
N GLN A 500 4.69 9.62 -52.66
CA GLN A 500 3.75 10.77 -52.81
C GLN A 500 2.32 10.54 -53.38
N ARG A 501 1.26 10.76 -52.56
CA ARG A 501 0.27 11.88 -52.66
C ARG A 501 -1.05 11.66 -51.88
N ARG A 502 -1.46 12.74 -51.19
CA ARG A 502 -2.80 13.35 -50.91
C ARG A 502 -3.94 12.56 -50.21
N LEU A 503 -4.16 12.95 -48.95
CA LEU A 503 -5.41 13.33 -48.25
C LEU A 503 -6.69 12.51 -48.50
N ALA A 504 -6.98 11.62 -47.56
CA ALA A 504 -8.33 11.23 -47.12
C ALA A 504 -8.33 11.04 -45.59
N ALA A 505 -9.45 11.40 -44.94
CA ALA A 505 -9.58 11.58 -43.50
C ALA A 505 -9.60 10.29 -42.67
N GLY A 506 -8.99 10.34 -41.47
CA GLY A 506 -9.28 9.47 -40.33
C GLY A 506 -8.25 8.38 -40.05
N GLU A 507 -7.12 8.71 -39.44
CA GLU A 507 -6.17 7.70 -38.96
C GLU A 507 -6.71 7.02 -37.69
N THR A 508 -6.58 5.69 -37.62
CA THR A 508 -7.02 4.90 -36.48
C THR A 508 -5.81 4.28 -35.78
N VAL A 509 -5.70 4.50 -34.49
CA VAL A 509 -4.64 3.93 -33.65
C VAL A 509 -5.27 2.92 -32.70
N ILE A 510 -4.70 1.72 -32.63
CA ILE A 510 -5.08 0.70 -31.67
C ILE A 510 -3.88 0.47 -30.74
N LEU A 511 -4.07 0.74 -29.45
CA LEU A 511 -3.11 0.47 -28.39
C LEU A 511 -3.60 -0.75 -27.60
N SER A 512 -3.07 -1.92 -27.91
CA SER A 512 -3.45 -3.17 -27.26
C SER A 512 -2.57 -3.48 -26.06
N LEU A 513 -3.21 -3.72 -24.92
CA LEU A 513 -2.60 -4.14 -23.66
C LEU A 513 -3.07 -5.57 -23.34
N PRO A 514 -2.51 -6.60 -24.00
CA PRO A 514 -3.05 -7.96 -23.95
C PRO A 514 -2.92 -8.62 -22.57
N GLN A 515 -1.86 -8.31 -21.83
CA GLN A 515 -1.57 -8.88 -20.52
C GLN A 515 -0.81 -7.85 -19.66
N GLY A 516 -1.13 -7.81 -18.37
CA GLY A 516 -0.51 -6.92 -17.41
C GLY A 516 -1.49 -6.37 -16.38
N SER A 517 -0.97 -5.64 -15.41
CA SER A 517 -1.73 -4.85 -14.44
C SER A 517 -0.93 -3.61 -14.05
N LEU A 518 -1.55 -2.67 -13.32
CA LEU A 518 -0.80 -1.55 -12.73
C LEU A 518 0.27 -2.01 -11.71
N THR A 519 0.26 -3.27 -11.25
CA THR A 519 1.28 -3.80 -10.33
C THR A 519 2.40 -4.56 -11.04
N THR A 520 2.15 -5.15 -12.21
CA THR A 520 3.14 -5.94 -12.97
C THR A 520 3.65 -5.22 -14.23
N GLY A 521 3.00 -4.13 -14.64
CA GLY A 521 3.25 -3.44 -15.90
C GLY A 521 2.52 -4.09 -17.07
N PHE A 522 2.55 -3.45 -18.24
CA PHE A 522 1.90 -3.92 -19.46
C PHE A 522 2.87 -3.96 -20.63
N ILE A 523 2.70 -4.95 -21.49
CA ILE A 523 3.21 -4.88 -22.85
C ILE A 523 2.20 -4.09 -23.68
N VAL A 524 2.67 -3.12 -24.46
CA VAL A 524 1.82 -2.33 -25.35
C VAL A 524 2.19 -2.61 -26.79
N MET A 525 1.18 -2.97 -27.59
CA MET A 525 1.29 -3.04 -29.03
C MET A 525 0.46 -1.92 -29.65
N ALA A 526 1.12 -0.99 -30.32
CA ALA A 526 0.50 0.09 -31.07
C ALA A 526 0.43 -0.27 -32.55
N GLN A 527 -0.77 -0.27 -33.11
CA GLN A 527 -1.03 -0.44 -34.54
C GLN A 527 -1.66 0.84 -35.09
N ILE A 528 -1.04 1.44 -36.10
CA ILE A 528 -1.48 2.68 -36.72
C ILE A 528 -1.98 2.36 -38.12
N TRP A 529 -3.23 2.68 -38.37
CA TRP A 529 -3.95 2.40 -39.61
C TRP A 529 -4.32 3.72 -40.28
N ASN A 530 -4.17 3.79 -41.60
CA ASN A 530 -4.64 4.95 -42.35
C ASN A 530 -6.15 4.88 -42.61
N ALA A 531 -6.68 5.94 -43.24
CA ALA A 531 -8.08 6.03 -43.65
C ALA A 531 -8.54 4.91 -44.58
N GLU A 532 -7.62 4.27 -45.32
CA GLU A 532 -7.88 3.15 -46.23
C GLU A 532 -7.83 1.79 -45.51
N GLN A 533 -7.76 1.77 -44.18
CA GLN A 533 -7.62 0.57 -43.35
C GLN A 533 -6.37 -0.27 -43.68
N THR A 534 -5.34 0.37 -44.21
CA THR A 534 -4.03 -0.25 -44.39
C THR A 534 -3.17 0.02 -43.16
N LEU A 535 -2.54 -1.04 -42.65
CA LEU A 535 -1.64 -0.96 -41.51
C LEU A 535 -0.37 -0.19 -41.93
N MET A 536 -0.21 1.03 -41.43
CA MET A 536 0.95 1.87 -41.72
C MET A 536 2.17 1.46 -40.89
N ARG A 537 1.96 1.25 -39.59
CA ARG A 537 3.06 0.99 -38.66
C ARG A 537 2.60 0.22 -37.44
N THR A 538 3.46 -0.69 -36.99
CA THR A 538 3.33 -1.36 -35.70
C THR A 538 4.52 -0.99 -34.83
N GLN A 539 4.26 -0.62 -33.58
CA GLN A 539 5.28 -0.33 -32.58
C GLN A 539 4.98 -1.08 -31.30
N VAL A 540 5.98 -1.73 -30.73
CA VAL A 540 5.87 -2.39 -29.42
C VAL A 540 6.62 -1.55 -28.38
N GLY A 541 6.06 -1.46 -27.18
CA GLY A 541 6.67 -0.84 -26.02
C GLY A 541 6.15 -1.48 -24.74
N THR A 542 6.55 -0.96 -23.59
CA THR A 542 6.03 -1.43 -22.29
C THR A 542 5.71 -0.26 -21.37
N LEU A 543 4.62 -0.40 -20.62
CA LEU A 543 4.27 0.49 -19.52
C LEU A 543 4.74 -0.18 -18.22
N PRO A 544 5.55 0.50 -17.39
CA PRO A 544 6.08 -0.10 -16.17
C PRO A 544 4.98 -0.26 -15.10
N PRO A 545 5.19 -1.10 -14.07
CA PRO A 545 4.39 -1.08 -12.86
C PRO A 545 4.23 0.33 -12.29
N LYS A 546 3.00 0.68 -11.91
CA LYS A 546 2.65 1.96 -11.29
C LYS A 546 1.50 1.81 -10.27
N PRO A 547 1.71 1.07 -9.16
CA PRO A 547 0.68 0.89 -8.14
C PRO A 547 0.26 2.21 -7.49
N GLU A 548 1.12 3.23 -7.46
CA GLU A 548 0.78 4.54 -6.88
C GLU A 548 -0.33 5.26 -7.67
N LEU A 549 -0.46 4.98 -8.98
CA LEU A 549 -1.55 5.52 -9.80
C LEU A 549 -2.90 4.94 -9.39
N ALA A 550 -2.95 3.63 -9.11
CA ALA A 550 -4.16 2.98 -8.58
C ALA A 550 -4.55 3.56 -7.21
N GLN A 551 -3.57 3.75 -6.32
CA GLN A 551 -3.80 4.33 -4.99
C GLN A 551 -4.27 5.79 -5.08
N ALA A 552 -3.66 6.60 -5.96
CA ALA A 552 -4.07 7.98 -6.19
C ALA A 552 -5.52 8.04 -6.70
N TYR A 553 -5.89 7.15 -7.63
CA TYR A 553 -7.26 7.06 -8.15
C TYR A 553 -8.26 6.67 -7.05
N GLN A 554 -7.96 5.64 -6.25
CA GLN A 554 -8.80 5.22 -5.12
C GLN A 554 -8.98 6.32 -4.06
N ARG A 555 -7.93 7.13 -3.82
CA ARG A 555 -8.05 8.30 -2.92
C ARG A 555 -9.00 9.34 -3.50
N TRP A 556 -8.81 9.73 -4.76
CA TRP A 556 -9.67 10.70 -5.43
C TRP A 556 -11.13 10.21 -5.48
N GLN A 557 -11.36 8.94 -5.82
CA GLN A 557 -12.69 8.33 -5.90
C GLN A 557 -13.43 8.39 -4.56
N ARG A 558 -12.76 8.10 -3.44
CA ARG A 558 -13.37 8.21 -2.09
C ARG A 558 -13.80 9.64 -1.78
N LEU A 559 -12.95 10.62 -2.06
CA LEU A 559 -13.28 12.03 -1.84
C LEU A 559 -14.39 12.50 -2.77
N TYR A 560 -14.36 12.11 -4.05
CA TYR A 560 -15.41 12.45 -5.03
C TYR A 560 -16.77 11.95 -4.57
N ARG A 561 -16.87 10.69 -4.14
CA ARG A 561 -18.14 10.11 -3.64
C ARG A 561 -18.61 10.77 -2.35
N ALA A 562 -17.69 11.15 -1.46
CA ALA A 562 -18.03 11.83 -0.22
C ALA A 562 -18.54 13.27 -0.41
N GLN A 563 -18.28 13.92 -1.57
CA GLN A 563 -18.87 15.23 -1.90
C GLN A 563 -20.33 15.14 -2.36
N GLN A 564 -20.81 13.96 -2.73
CA GLN A 564 -22.12 13.78 -3.35
C GLN A 564 -23.17 13.47 -2.27
N PRO A 565 -24.17 14.35 -2.04
CA PRO A 565 -25.20 14.17 -1.01
C PRO A 565 -25.98 12.85 -1.17
N LEU A 566 -26.20 12.42 -2.42
CA LEU A 566 -26.89 11.20 -2.82
C LEU A 566 -26.25 9.90 -2.29
N PHE A 567 -25.00 9.94 -1.84
CA PHE A 567 -24.24 8.75 -1.43
C PHE A 567 -23.74 8.78 0.02
N ALA A 568 -24.18 9.75 0.81
CA ALA A 568 -23.81 9.89 2.21
C ALA A 568 -24.20 8.67 3.07
N ASP A 569 -25.33 8.03 2.75
CA ASP A 569 -25.88 6.89 3.52
C ASP A 569 -25.40 5.51 3.05
N SER A 570 -24.85 5.38 1.83
CA SER A 570 -24.52 4.08 1.21
C SER A 570 -23.05 3.65 1.30
N PHE A 571 -22.13 4.53 1.75
CA PHE A 571 -20.70 4.23 1.87
C PHE A 571 -20.13 4.45 3.29
N ALA A 572 -20.93 4.14 4.31
CA ALA A 572 -20.76 4.56 5.71
C ALA A 572 -19.67 3.84 6.54
N PHE A 573 -18.63 3.25 5.94
CA PHE A 573 -17.58 2.57 6.74
C PHE A 573 -16.14 3.08 6.57
N ASP A 574 -15.83 3.94 5.58
CA ASP A 574 -14.44 4.43 5.37
C ASP A 574 -14.32 5.78 4.62
N THR A 575 -15.43 6.52 4.45
CA THR A 575 -15.41 7.83 3.78
C THR A 575 -15.05 8.96 4.76
N PRO A 576 -14.08 9.84 4.43
CA PRO A 576 -13.73 10.97 5.28
C PRO A 576 -14.93 11.91 5.44
N THR A 577 -15.43 12.07 6.66
CA THR A 577 -16.59 12.93 6.95
C THR A 577 -16.25 14.43 6.98
N ASN A 578 -14.98 14.81 6.87
CA ASN A 578 -14.50 16.19 6.76
C ASN A 578 -13.20 16.27 5.94
N PHE A 579 -13.27 16.80 4.71
CA PHE A 579 -12.10 17.13 3.89
C PHE A 579 -12.27 18.51 3.25
N SER A 580 -11.16 19.18 2.99
CA SER A 580 -11.18 20.51 2.34
C SER A 580 -11.26 20.40 0.82
N GLN A 581 -11.80 21.41 0.15
CA GLN A 581 -11.74 21.51 -1.32
C GLN A 581 -10.30 21.45 -1.84
N VAL A 582 -9.34 22.00 -1.08
CA VAL A 582 -7.92 21.96 -1.42
C VAL A 582 -7.39 20.52 -1.44
N GLU A 583 -7.80 19.68 -0.49
CA GLU A 583 -7.41 18.27 -0.45
C GLU A 583 -8.00 17.48 -1.62
N PHE A 584 -9.26 17.75 -1.97
CA PHE A 584 -9.90 17.15 -3.14
C PHE A 584 -9.19 17.51 -4.44
N ASP A 585 -8.92 18.80 -4.66
CA ASP A 585 -8.19 19.27 -5.85
C ASP A 585 -6.75 18.73 -5.90
N GLN A 586 -6.13 18.52 -4.74
CA GLN A 586 -4.81 17.87 -4.66
C GLN A 586 -4.88 16.39 -5.07
N ALA A 587 -5.88 15.65 -4.58
CA ALA A 587 -6.07 14.25 -4.96
C ALA A 587 -6.31 14.09 -6.47
N ALA A 588 -7.16 14.94 -7.06
CA ALA A 588 -7.40 14.94 -8.51
C ALA A 588 -6.12 15.27 -9.31
N ARG A 589 -5.36 16.30 -8.89
CA ARG A 589 -4.07 16.63 -9.51
C ARG A 589 -3.04 15.50 -9.39
N GLN A 590 -3.04 14.77 -8.28
CA GLN A 590 -2.17 13.61 -8.09
C GLN A 590 -2.48 12.50 -9.11
N VAL A 591 -3.75 12.21 -9.39
CA VAL A 591 -4.14 11.24 -10.43
C VAL A 591 -3.56 11.66 -11.79
N LEU A 592 -3.78 12.90 -12.22
CA LEU A 592 -3.29 13.39 -13.50
C LEU A 592 -1.76 13.41 -13.59
N THR A 593 -1.09 13.76 -12.49
CA THR A 593 0.37 13.78 -12.39
C THR A 593 0.94 12.36 -12.52
N GLN A 594 0.39 11.40 -11.78
CA GLN A 594 0.85 10.00 -11.84
C GLN A 594 0.53 9.37 -13.19
N LEU A 595 -0.63 9.66 -13.78
CA LEU A 595 -1.03 9.19 -15.10
C LEU A 595 -0.03 9.63 -16.17
N ASN A 596 0.25 10.93 -16.24
CA ASN A 596 1.16 11.47 -17.23
C ASN A 596 2.63 11.10 -16.96
N ALA A 597 3.02 10.88 -15.70
CA ALA A 597 4.34 10.31 -15.39
C ALA A 597 4.48 8.87 -15.89
N TRP A 598 3.41 8.07 -15.79
CA TRP A 598 3.37 6.69 -16.27
C TRP A 598 3.45 6.62 -17.80
N LEU A 599 2.66 7.45 -18.50
CA LEU A 599 2.64 7.55 -19.96
C LEU A 599 3.87 8.25 -20.55
N ARG A 600 4.72 8.87 -19.73
CA ARG A 600 6.03 9.43 -20.14
C ARG A 600 7.20 8.53 -19.75
N SER A 601 6.93 7.30 -19.32
CA SER A 601 7.98 6.36 -18.93
C SER A 601 8.95 6.07 -20.09
N PRO A 602 10.26 5.89 -19.84
CA PRO A 602 11.24 5.62 -20.89
C PRO A 602 10.91 4.39 -21.75
N THR A 603 10.20 3.42 -21.17
CA THR A 603 9.83 2.17 -21.83
C THR A 603 8.60 2.30 -22.74
N PHE A 604 7.76 3.31 -22.51
CA PHE A 604 6.61 3.63 -23.37
C PHE A 604 6.93 4.73 -24.39
N LEU A 605 7.98 5.51 -24.16
CA LEU A 605 8.43 6.59 -25.03
C LEU A 605 8.53 6.22 -26.52
N PRO A 606 9.00 5.02 -26.93
CA PRO A 606 9.02 4.64 -28.34
C PRO A 606 7.63 4.59 -29.00
N VAL A 607 6.60 4.20 -28.24
CA VAL A 607 5.20 4.18 -28.72
C VAL A 607 4.70 5.61 -28.88
N ASP A 608 4.85 6.46 -27.86
CA ASP A 608 4.45 7.88 -27.92
C ASP A 608 5.14 8.63 -29.09
N GLN A 609 6.45 8.46 -29.25
CA GLN A 609 7.20 9.04 -30.38
C GLN A 609 6.74 8.51 -31.74
N CYS A 610 6.39 7.22 -31.83
CA CYS A 610 5.87 6.63 -33.05
C CYS A 610 4.54 7.26 -33.46
N LEU A 611 3.61 7.41 -32.51
CA LEU A 611 2.32 8.07 -32.75
C LEU A 611 2.53 9.50 -33.23
N ARG A 612 3.39 10.25 -32.53
CA ARG A 612 3.68 11.65 -32.87
C ARG A 612 4.39 11.85 -34.21
N ALA A 613 5.15 10.84 -34.65
CA ALA A 613 5.84 10.88 -35.93
C ALA A 613 4.93 10.54 -37.12
N VAL A 614 3.85 9.80 -36.89
CA VAL A 614 2.95 9.32 -37.96
C VAL A 614 1.71 10.19 -38.07
N LEU A 615 1.13 10.59 -36.94
CA LEU A 615 -0.13 11.31 -36.92
C LEU A 615 0.05 12.80 -37.23
N ASP A 616 -0.87 13.37 -38.00
CA ASP A 616 -0.97 14.81 -38.24
C ASP A 616 -1.81 15.50 -37.13
N PRO A 617 -1.24 16.46 -36.37
CA PRO A 617 -1.95 17.20 -35.32
C PRO A 617 -3.24 17.90 -35.77
N GLN A 618 -3.35 18.26 -37.06
CA GLN A 618 -4.51 18.97 -37.60
C GLN A 618 -5.61 18.04 -38.11
N GLN A 619 -5.33 16.76 -38.31
CA GLN A 619 -6.31 15.80 -38.82
C GLN A 619 -7.05 15.08 -37.68
N PRO A 620 -8.32 14.70 -37.88
CA PRO A 620 -9.03 13.88 -36.92
C PRO A 620 -8.42 12.47 -36.85
N ALA A 621 -8.17 11.99 -35.64
CA ALA A 621 -7.64 10.66 -35.37
C ALA A 621 -8.41 9.99 -34.24
N THR A 622 -8.57 8.67 -34.28
CA THR A 622 -9.19 7.93 -33.17
C THR A 622 -8.18 7.02 -32.50
N LEU A 623 -7.92 7.27 -31.22
CA LEU A 623 -7.05 6.43 -30.38
C LEU A 623 -7.91 5.45 -29.57
N THR A 624 -7.78 4.18 -29.91
CA THR A 624 -8.49 3.07 -29.24
C THR A 624 -7.56 2.38 -28.25
N TRP A 625 -7.90 2.43 -26.96
CA TRP A 625 -7.25 1.64 -25.92
C TRP A 625 -7.94 0.29 -25.81
N GLN A 626 -7.24 -0.77 -26.20
CA GLN A 626 -7.75 -2.13 -26.15
C GLN A 626 -7.24 -2.82 -24.88
N VAL A 627 -8.09 -2.89 -23.85
CA VAL A 627 -7.70 -3.26 -22.48
C VAL A 627 -8.86 -3.92 -21.72
N ASP A 628 -8.58 -5.04 -21.06
CA ASP A 628 -9.55 -5.76 -20.21
C ASP A 628 -9.37 -5.46 -18.69
N ASP A 629 -8.23 -4.86 -18.32
CA ASP A 629 -7.93 -4.47 -16.93
C ASP A 629 -8.87 -3.35 -16.45
N ALA A 630 -9.59 -3.61 -15.35
CA ALA A 630 -10.59 -2.69 -14.81
C ALA A 630 -9.97 -1.39 -14.28
N ALA A 631 -8.76 -1.46 -13.71
CA ALA A 631 -8.13 -0.29 -13.12
C ALA A 631 -7.70 0.71 -14.21
N VAL A 632 -7.22 0.23 -15.36
CA VAL A 632 -6.90 1.09 -16.52
C VAL A 632 -8.17 1.70 -17.14
N GLN A 633 -9.25 0.93 -17.26
CA GLN A 633 -10.55 1.41 -17.76
C GLN A 633 -11.13 2.57 -16.92
N GLN A 634 -10.77 2.61 -15.62
CA GLN A 634 -11.15 3.68 -14.71
C GLN A 634 -10.29 4.94 -14.80
N LEU A 635 -9.19 4.97 -15.56
CA LEU A 635 -8.29 6.13 -15.60
C LEU A 635 -8.80 7.22 -16.57
N PRO A 636 -8.56 8.51 -16.28
CA PRO A 636 -8.89 9.62 -17.18
C PRO A 636 -7.91 9.71 -18.36
N LEU A 637 -7.82 8.67 -19.19
CA LEU A 637 -6.82 8.57 -20.27
C LEU A 637 -6.92 9.67 -21.34
N HIS A 638 -8.05 10.37 -21.42
CA HIS A 638 -8.22 11.54 -22.30
C HIS A 638 -7.45 12.76 -21.79
N CYS A 639 -7.01 12.75 -20.53
CA CYS A 639 -6.10 13.75 -19.93
C CYS A 639 -4.62 13.40 -20.13
N TRP A 640 -4.31 12.45 -21.03
CA TRP A 640 -2.93 12.23 -21.47
C TRP A 640 -2.47 13.45 -22.28
N HIS A 641 -1.33 14.03 -21.93
CA HIS A 641 -0.77 15.22 -22.61
C HIS A 641 -0.57 15.06 -24.13
N PHE A 642 -0.65 13.84 -24.68
CA PHE A 642 -0.75 13.64 -26.12
C PHE A 642 -1.93 14.41 -26.74
N PHE A 643 -3.09 14.46 -26.09
CA PHE A 643 -4.27 15.14 -26.63
C PHE A 643 -4.16 16.68 -26.61
N ASP A 644 -3.24 17.24 -25.82
CA ASP A 644 -2.93 18.67 -25.86
C ASP A 644 -2.24 19.04 -27.19
N ASP A 645 -1.37 18.16 -27.68
CA ASP A 645 -0.65 18.33 -28.94
C ASP A 645 -1.48 17.87 -30.17
N TYR A 646 -2.46 16.98 -29.94
CA TYR A 646 -3.36 16.42 -30.95
C TYR A 646 -4.82 16.73 -30.60
N PRO A 647 -5.26 18.00 -30.67
CA PRO A 647 -6.57 18.43 -30.20
C PRO A 647 -7.73 17.86 -31.01
N ASN A 648 -7.48 17.35 -32.23
CA ASN A 648 -8.49 16.69 -33.05
C ASN A 648 -8.53 15.17 -32.84
N ALA A 649 -7.67 14.61 -31.98
CA ALA A 649 -7.71 13.19 -31.65
C ALA A 649 -8.80 12.90 -30.60
N ALA A 650 -9.56 11.82 -30.82
CA ALA A 650 -10.58 11.34 -29.90
C ALA A 650 -10.17 10.00 -29.27
N LEU A 651 -10.50 9.83 -27.98
CA LEU A 651 -10.23 8.61 -27.22
C LEU A 651 -11.44 7.67 -27.24
N THR A 652 -11.18 6.38 -27.43
CA THR A 652 -12.16 5.30 -27.25
C THR A 652 -11.54 4.08 -26.58
N PHE A 653 -12.36 3.23 -25.96
CA PHE A 653 -11.95 1.94 -25.39
C PHE A 653 -12.52 0.77 -26.20
N SER A 654 -11.84 -0.38 -26.15
CA SER A 654 -12.33 -1.66 -26.68
C SER A 654 -11.84 -2.80 -25.79
N PHE A 655 -12.54 -3.93 -25.77
CA PHE A 655 -12.03 -5.16 -25.15
C PHE A 655 -11.10 -5.90 -26.10
N LEU A 656 -10.24 -6.76 -25.56
CA LEU A 656 -9.23 -7.50 -26.35
C LEU A 656 -9.87 -8.49 -27.34
N ASN A 657 -11.00 -9.10 -26.96
CA ASN A 657 -11.66 -10.15 -27.75
C ASN A 657 -12.94 -9.69 -28.48
N THR A 658 -13.11 -8.39 -28.69
CA THR A 658 -14.29 -7.88 -29.41
C THR A 658 -14.19 -8.22 -30.89
N ARG A 659 -14.90 -9.27 -31.36
CA ARG A 659 -15.07 -9.54 -32.81
C ARG A 659 -15.74 -8.35 -33.47
N ALA A 660 -15.45 -7.99 -34.72
CA ALA A 660 -16.27 -7.02 -35.48
C ALA A 660 -17.68 -7.59 -35.75
N GLY A 661 -18.68 -6.73 -35.93
CA GLY A 661 -20.04 -7.18 -36.20
C GLY A 661 -20.75 -6.28 -37.17
N THR A 662 -21.70 -6.89 -37.85
CA THR A 662 -22.36 -6.35 -39.04
C THR A 662 -23.61 -5.59 -38.66
N ALA A 663 -23.49 -4.48 -37.92
CA ALA A 663 -24.61 -3.56 -37.78
C ALA A 663 -24.66 -2.68 -39.05
N ARG A 664 -25.75 -2.74 -39.81
CA ARG A 664 -26.00 -1.80 -40.90
C ARG A 664 -26.76 -0.60 -40.29
N PRO A 665 -26.19 0.61 -40.27
CA PRO A 665 -26.95 1.78 -39.85
C PRO A 665 -28.14 1.97 -40.81
N LEU A 666 -29.33 2.16 -40.26
CA LEU A 666 -30.50 2.49 -41.07
C LEU A 666 -30.38 3.95 -41.51
N GLN A 667 -30.45 4.22 -42.82
CA GLN A 667 -30.51 5.59 -43.31
C GLN A 667 -31.89 6.18 -43.01
N ARG A 668 -31.95 7.10 -42.04
CA ARG A 668 -33.18 7.79 -41.63
C ARG A 668 -32.96 9.30 -41.63
N GLN A 669 -34.01 10.06 -41.93
CA GLN A 669 -33.97 11.53 -41.92
C GLN A 669 -33.89 12.10 -40.49
N ARG A 670 -34.50 11.44 -39.51
CA ARG A 670 -34.41 11.75 -38.09
C ARG A 670 -33.93 10.52 -37.31
N ARG A 671 -33.08 10.74 -36.30
CA ARG A 671 -32.61 9.65 -35.44
C ARG A 671 -33.67 9.32 -34.40
N ARG A 672 -33.99 8.04 -34.21
CA ARG A 672 -34.92 7.59 -33.17
C ARG A 672 -34.15 7.22 -31.89
N VAL A 673 -34.53 7.82 -30.77
CA VAL A 673 -33.93 7.55 -29.45
C VAL A 673 -34.98 6.94 -28.54
N LEU A 674 -34.68 5.76 -28.00
CA LEU A 674 -35.45 5.18 -26.91
C LEU A 674 -34.78 5.56 -25.59
N SER A 675 -35.45 6.34 -24.76
CA SER A 675 -34.97 6.75 -23.44
C SER A 675 -35.81 6.09 -22.36
N VAL A 676 -35.17 5.42 -21.42
CA VAL A 676 -35.80 4.80 -20.24
C VAL A 676 -35.39 5.61 -19.01
N LEU A 677 -36.40 6.11 -18.29
CA LEU A 677 -36.25 6.88 -17.06
C LEU A 677 -36.75 5.99 -15.91
N GLY A 678 -35.83 5.48 -15.09
CA GLY A 678 -36.12 4.56 -13.97
C GLY A 678 -36.66 5.25 -12.72
N ILE A 679 -36.66 4.55 -11.57
CA ILE A 679 -37.00 5.16 -10.28
C ILE A 679 -36.02 6.29 -9.97
N ASP A 680 -36.55 7.44 -9.61
CA ASP A 680 -35.83 8.43 -8.82
C ASP A 680 -36.83 9.32 -8.07
N SER A 681 -36.50 9.59 -6.80
CA SER A 681 -37.28 10.43 -5.89
C SER A 681 -37.05 11.93 -6.11
N ASP A 682 -36.00 12.33 -6.85
CA ASP A 682 -35.62 13.74 -7.07
C ASP A 682 -35.60 14.20 -8.55
N LEU A 683 -35.98 13.34 -9.51
CA LEU A 683 -35.98 13.67 -10.95
C LEU A 683 -37.20 14.49 -11.37
N ASP A 684 -36.99 15.66 -11.97
CA ASP A 684 -38.02 16.35 -12.77
C ASP A 684 -38.10 15.70 -14.16
N VAL A 685 -38.70 14.51 -14.21
CA VAL A 685 -38.90 13.68 -15.40
C VAL A 685 -39.56 14.46 -16.56
N GLU A 686 -40.40 15.44 -16.24
CA GLU A 686 -41.13 16.24 -17.21
C GLU A 686 -40.26 17.37 -17.80
N ALA A 687 -39.36 17.96 -17.00
CA ALA A 687 -38.32 18.86 -17.52
C ALA A 687 -37.34 18.10 -18.44
N ASP A 688 -36.95 16.88 -18.06
CA ASP A 688 -36.05 16.03 -18.84
C ASP A 688 -36.63 15.63 -20.19
N LYS A 689 -37.90 15.21 -20.18
CA LYS A 689 -38.66 14.94 -21.39
C LYS A 689 -38.76 16.18 -22.29
N LYS A 690 -39.06 17.36 -21.73
CA LYS A 690 -39.14 18.61 -22.53
C LYS A 690 -37.80 19.01 -23.14
N VAL A 691 -36.69 18.84 -22.43
CA VAL A 691 -35.34 19.15 -22.97
C VAL A 691 -35.00 18.21 -24.12
N LEU A 692 -35.31 16.91 -23.97
CA LEU A 692 -35.11 15.91 -25.00
C LEU A 692 -36.02 16.16 -26.22
N GLU A 693 -37.31 16.42 -26.02
CA GLU A 693 -38.29 16.70 -27.08
C GLU A 693 -38.06 18.05 -27.80
N SER A 694 -37.34 18.99 -27.17
CA SER A 694 -36.98 20.27 -27.78
C SER A 694 -35.83 20.21 -28.81
N MET A 695 -35.21 19.04 -28.98
CA MET A 695 -34.05 18.87 -29.87
C MET A 695 -34.47 18.79 -31.34
N PRO A 696 -33.85 19.56 -32.25
CA PRO A 696 -34.08 19.41 -33.68
C PRO A 696 -33.52 18.08 -34.21
N ASP A 697 -34.20 17.49 -35.19
CA ASP A 697 -33.78 16.31 -35.98
C ASP A 697 -33.67 14.96 -35.24
N VAL A 698 -34.33 14.83 -34.08
CA VAL A 698 -34.38 13.60 -33.28
C VAL A 698 -35.82 13.28 -32.87
N ASP A 699 -36.26 12.04 -33.07
CA ASP A 699 -37.55 11.54 -32.58
C ASP A 699 -37.30 10.73 -31.30
N ILE A 700 -37.66 11.29 -30.14
CA ILE A 700 -37.40 10.68 -28.83
C ILE A 700 -38.66 10.03 -28.28
N CYS A 701 -38.52 8.80 -27.80
CA CYS A 701 -39.56 8.09 -27.05
C CYS A 701 -39.06 7.86 -25.62
N CYS A 702 -39.72 8.49 -24.66
CA CYS A 702 -39.41 8.34 -23.24
C CYS A 702 -40.38 7.33 -22.59
N LEU A 703 -39.82 6.29 -21.97
CA LEU A 703 -40.53 5.36 -21.10
C LEU A 703 -40.22 5.73 -19.64
N ILE A 704 -41.25 6.13 -18.89
CA ILE A 704 -41.12 6.54 -17.50
C ILE A 704 -41.54 5.37 -16.62
N GLN A 705 -40.61 4.91 -15.78
CA GLN A 705 -40.76 3.76 -14.90
C GLN A 705 -41.49 2.57 -15.57
N PRO A 706 -41.05 2.12 -16.76
CA PRO A 706 -41.78 1.10 -17.51
C PRO A 706 -41.71 -0.26 -16.81
N THR A 707 -42.63 -1.15 -17.15
CA THR A 707 -42.46 -2.58 -16.85
C THR A 707 -41.46 -3.23 -17.82
N VAL A 708 -40.87 -4.36 -17.43
CA VAL A 708 -40.01 -5.19 -18.30
C VAL A 708 -40.71 -5.51 -19.62
N GLN A 709 -42.02 -5.78 -19.57
CA GLN A 709 -42.83 -6.05 -20.75
C GLN A 709 -42.92 -4.83 -21.68
N GLN A 710 -43.22 -3.64 -21.13
CA GLN A 710 -43.33 -2.41 -21.93
C GLN A 710 -42.00 -2.05 -22.60
N LEU A 711 -40.88 -2.20 -21.88
CA LEU A 711 -39.55 -1.98 -22.44
C LEU A 711 -39.22 -2.99 -23.54
N THR A 712 -39.55 -4.26 -23.32
CA THR A 712 -39.35 -5.31 -24.32
C THR A 712 -40.17 -5.02 -25.58
N GLU A 713 -41.45 -4.70 -25.46
CA GLU A 713 -42.31 -4.34 -26.58
C GLU A 713 -41.78 -3.12 -27.35
N ALA A 714 -41.26 -2.11 -26.64
CA ALA A 714 -40.64 -0.94 -27.27
C ALA A 714 -39.38 -1.32 -28.07
N LEU A 715 -38.49 -2.15 -27.53
CA LEU A 715 -37.28 -2.61 -28.21
C LEU A 715 -37.56 -3.49 -29.43
N TRP A 716 -38.72 -4.14 -29.49
CA TRP A 716 -39.15 -5.00 -30.60
C TRP A 716 -39.86 -4.25 -31.74
N GLN A 717 -40.08 -2.93 -31.61
CA GLN A 717 -40.73 -2.13 -32.66
C GLN A 717 -39.99 -2.27 -34.00
N THR A 718 -40.72 -2.61 -35.06
CA THR A 718 -40.18 -2.76 -36.42
C THR A 718 -39.56 -1.50 -36.98
N ASP A 719 -40.02 -0.35 -36.50
CA ASP A 719 -39.51 0.97 -36.85
C ASP A 719 -38.13 1.22 -36.23
N GLY A 720 -37.56 0.31 -35.43
CA GLY A 720 -36.19 0.28 -34.91
C GLY A 720 -35.74 1.53 -34.12
N TRP A 721 -34.58 1.43 -33.47
CA TRP A 721 -33.99 2.53 -32.69
C TRP A 721 -32.57 2.80 -33.15
N ASP A 722 -32.11 4.05 -33.15
CA ASP A 722 -30.73 4.39 -33.48
C ASP A 722 -29.87 4.47 -32.21
N ILE A 723 -30.46 4.99 -31.13
CA ILE A 723 -29.84 5.16 -29.81
C ILE A 723 -30.77 4.60 -28.73
N PHE A 724 -30.20 3.86 -27.78
CA PHE A 724 -30.87 3.43 -26.56
C PHE A 724 -30.23 4.15 -25.37
N CYS A 725 -31.02 4.77 -24.52
CA CYS A 725 -30.56 5.52 -23.36
C CYS A 725 -31.26 5.03 -22.11
N PHE A 726 -30.51 4.78 -21.05
CA PHE A 726 -31.03 4.44 -19.73
C PHE A 726 -30.53 5.46 -18.71
N SER A 727 -31.43 6.05 -17.93
CA SER A 727 -31.13 7.01 -16.84
C SER A 727 -31.96 6.66 -15.61
N GLY A 728 -31.35 6.62 -14.42
CA GLY A 728 -32.09 6.37 -13.18
C GLY A 728 -31.25 6.23 -11.90
N HIS A 729 -31.94 6.51 -10.79
CA HIS A 729 -31.65 6.32 -9.36
C HIS A 729 -30.74 5.18 -8.95
N SER A 730 -31.28 3.98 -8.89
CA SER A 730 -31.11 3.26 -7.63
C SER A 730 -30.23 2.02 -7.75
N ALA A 731 -29.27 1.95 -6.82
CA ALA A 731 -28.70 0.75 -6.20
C ALA A 731 -28.83 -0.57 -6.99
N PHE A 732 -27.73 -0.94 -7.63
CA PHE A 732 -27.50 -2.32 -8.03
C PHE A 732 -27.61 -3.25 -6.82
N GLU A 733 -28.42 -4.30 -6.94
CA GLU A 733 -28.30 -5.51 -6.12
C GLU A 733 -27.68 -6.59 -6.99
N GLY A 734 -26.34 -6.62 -7.05
CA GLY A 734 -25.59 -7.49 -7.97
C GLY A 734 -25.63 -6.98 -9.41
N ASP A 735 -26.23 -7.74 -10.34
CA ASP A 735 -26.22 -7.52 -11.79
C ASP A 735 -27.54 -6.94 -12.35
N ARG A 736 -28.37 -6.32 -11.51
CA ARG A 736 -29.77 -5.96 -11.85
C ARG A 736 -30.03 -4.44 -11.75
N LEU A 737 -30.74 -3.90 -12.74
CA LEU A 737 -31.16 -2.50 -12.86
C LEU A 737 -32.62 -2.31 -12.45
N TRP A 738 -32.92 -1.30 -11.64
CA TRP A 738 -34.31 -0.97 -11.30
C TRP A 738 -34.99 -0.23 -12.46
N LEU A 739 -36.14 -0.76 -12.92
CA LEU A 739 -36.97 -0.09 -13.92
C LEU A 739 -38.08 0.74 -13.27
N ASN A 740 -38.71 0.20 -12.23
CA ASN A 740 -39.77 0.81 -11.44
C ASN A 740 -39.70 0.26 -10.00
N GLU A 741 -40.52 0.75 -9.08
CA GLU A 741 -40.49 0.36 -7.64
C GLU A 741 -40.60 -1.14 -7.36
N GLN A 742 -41.03 -1.95 -8.33
CA GLN A 742 -41.41 -3.36 -8.16
C GLN A 742 -40.59 -4.32 -9.04
N GLU A 743 -39.98 -3.83 -10.12
CA GLU A 743 -39.32 -4.66 -11.13
C GLU A 743 -37.84 -4.30 -11.32
N PHE A 744 -37.03 -5.36 -11.38
CA PHE A 744 -35.62 -5.32 -11.72
C PHE A 744 -35.40 -5.89 -13.13
N LEU A 745 -34.29 -5.50 -13.73
CA LEU A 745 -33.90 -5.85 -15.10
C LEU A 745 -32.47 -6.39 -15.10
N SER A 746 -32.30 -7.65 -15.49
CA SER A 746 -30.99 -8.15 -15.92
C SER A 746 -30.79 -7.87 -17.40
N LEU A 747 -29.55 -7.61 -17.82
CA LEU A 747 -29.23 -7.54 -19.26
C LEU A 747 -29.46 -8.86 -19.99
N ASP A 748 -29.47 -9.99 -19.28
CA ASP A 748 -29.88 -11.28 -19.84
C ASP A 748 -31.39 -11.30 -20.20
N ASP A 749 -32.24 -10.60 -19.44
CA ASP A 749 -33.68 -10.52 -19.69
C ASP A 749 -33.98 -9.78 -21.01
N LEU A 750 -33.16 -8.78 -21.36
CA LEU A 750 -33.28 -8.02 -22.61
C LEU A 750 -32.44 -8.57 -23.76
N LYS A 751 -31.72 -9.68 -23.57
CA LYS A 751 -30.74 -10.17 -24.55
C LYS A 751 -31.31 -10.31 -25.96
N TYR A 752 -32.50 -10.89 -26.09
CA TYR A 752 -33.14 -11.07 -27.39
C TYR A 752 -33.70 -9.77 -27.95
N ALA A 753 -34.29 -8.92 -27.09
CA ALA A 753 -34.84 -7.63 -27.48
C ALA A 753 -33.74 -6.68 -27.99
N LEU A 754 -32.61 -6.59 -27.30
CA LEU A 754 -31.46 -5.78 -27.69
C LEU A 754 -30.78 -6.29 -28.97
N ARG A 755 -30.67 -7.62 -29.13
CA ARG A 755 -30.18 -8.21 -30.39
C ARG A 755 -31.09 -7.85 -31.56
N GLN A 756 -32.40 -7.93 -31.36
CA GLN A 756 -33.38 -7.57 -32.37
C GLN A 756 -33.31 -6.07 -32.70
N ALA A 757 -33.29 -5.20 -31.69
CA ALA A 757 -33.13 -3.76 -31.87
C ALA A 757 -31.85 -3.41 -32.65
N THR A 758 -30.77 -4.17 -32.42
CA THR A 758 -29.48 -3.99 -33.13
C THR A 758 -29.53 -4.45 -34.58
N GLN A 759 -30.25 -5.54 -34.86
CA GLN A 759 -30.56 -5.92 -36.24
C GLN A 759 -31.44 -4.87 -36.93
N GLN A 760 -32.26 -4.17 -36.16
CA GLN A 760 -33.12 -3.06 -36.59
C GLN A 760 -32.47 -1.68 -36.46
N GLY A 761 -31.13 -1.60 -36.45
CA GLY A 761 -30.39 -0.34 -36.61
C GLY A 761 -29.85 0.31 -35.33
N LEU A 762 -30.08 -0.29 -34.14
CA LEU A 762 -29.49 0.23 -32.90
C LEU A 762 -27.97 0.21 -33.01
N SER A 763 -27.33 1.36 -32.79
CA SER A 763 -25.89 1.55 -33.03
C SER A 763 -25.14 2.06 -31.80
N LEU A 764 -25.84 2.73 -30.88
CA LEU A 764 -25.28 3.32 -29.67
C LEU A 764 -26.20 3.09 -28.47
N SER A 765 -25.61 2.68 -27.35
CA SER A 765 -26.29 2.59 -26.06
C SER A 765 -25.63 3.53 -25.04
N ILE A 766 -26.42 4.25 -24.26
CA ILE A 766 -25.96 5.21 -23.26
C ILE A 766 -26.51 4.80 -21.90
N PHE A 767 -25.62 4.51 -20.95
CA PHE A 767 -26.00 4.21 -19.56
C PHE A 767 -25.53 5.33 -18.66
N ASN A 768 -26.48 6.16 -18.25
CA ASN A 768 -26.28 7.30 -17.40
C ASN A 768 -26.67 6.95 -15.95
N CYS A 769 -25.89 6.06 -15.33
CA CYS A 769 -26.21 5.46 -14.03
C CYS A 769 -24.95 5.19 -13.19
N CYS A 770 -25.15 4.95 -11.89
CA CYS A 770 -24.12 4.93 -10.83
C CYS A 770 -23.04 3.82 -10.93
N GLN A 771 -23.20 2.80 -11.77
CA GLN A 771 -22.22 1.70 -11.95
C GLN A 771 -21.99 1.31 -13.42
N GLY A 772 -21.87 2.30 -14.30
CA GLY A 772 -21.77 2.09 -15.74
C GLY A 772 -20.68 1.12 -16.21
N LEU A 773 -19.49 1.11 -15.59
CA LEU A 773 -18.37 0.24 -15.99
C LEU A 773 -18.65 -1.27 -15.83
N GLN A 774 -19.46 -1.68 -14.84
CA GLN A 774 -19.83 -3.08 -14.66
C GLN A 774 -20.81 -3.53 -15.75
N LEU A 775 -21.79 -2.68 -16.09
CA LEU A 775 -22.74 -2.91 -17.17
C LEU A 775 -22.07 -3.09 -18.52
N VAL A 776 -21.03 -2.31 -18.84
CA VAL A 776 -20.36 -2.42 -20.15
C VAL A 776 -19.87 -3.83 -20.43
N ARG A 777 -19.35 -4.54 -19.43
CA ARG A 777 -18.83 -5.91 -19.62
C ARG A 777 -19.94 -6.89 -19.97
N GLN A 778 -21.07 -6.81 -19.27
CA GLN A 778 -22.24 -7.66 -19.54
C GLN A 778 -22.88 -7.28 -20.88
N PHE A 779 -23.00 -5.99 -21.16
CA PHE A 779 -23.58 -5.48 -22.39
C PHE A 779 -22.75 -5.85 -23.62
N ALA A 780 -21.41 -5.82 -23.52
CA ALA A 780 -20.51 -6.23 -24.60
C ALA A 780 -20.68 -7.72 -24.99
N ASN A 781 -21.15 -8.57 -24.08
CA ASN A 781 -21.45 -9.98 -24.36
C ASN A 781 -22.82 -10.18 -25.02
N VAL A 782 -23.76 -9.26 -24.75
CA VAL A 782 -25.18 -9.39 -25.13
C VAL A 782 -25.49 -8.66 -26.43
N ASN A 783 -24.91 -7.47 -26.63
CA ASN A 783 -25.21 -6.55 -27.71
C ASN A 783 -23.92 -6.10 -28.44
N SER A 784 -24.04 -5.93 -29.74
CA SER A 784 -22.99 -5.59 -30.70
C SER A 784 -22.73 -4.08 -30.91
N THR A 785 -23.36 -3.20 -30.12
CA THR A 785 -23.33 -1.73 -30.29
C THR A 785 -22.23 -1.03 -29.48
N GLY A 786 -21.90 0.21 -29.85
CA GLY A 786 -21.03 1.05 -29.03
C GLY A 786 -21.75 1.48 -27.76
N VAL A 787 -21.02 1.60 -26.65
CA VAL A 787 -21.60 1.89 -25.32
C VAL A 787 -20.92 3.09 -24.68
N ILE A 788 -21.71 4.07 -24.23
CA ILE A 788 -21.23 5.20 -23.44
C ILE A 788 -21.70 5.00 -22.00
N VAL A 789 -20.78 5.14 -21.04
CA VAL A 789 -21.06 5.02 -19.61
C VAL A 789 -20.35 6.08 -18.79
N MET A 790 -20.80 6.28 -17.55
CA MET A 790 -20.09 7.09 -16.56
C MET A 790 -19.12 6.22 -15.75
N ARG A 791 -17.90 6.71 -15.54
CA ARG A 791 -16.86 6.07 -14.70
C ARG A 791 -17.24 6.05 -13.21
N GLU A 792 -17.90 7.11 -12.77
CA GLU A 792 -18.37 7.31 -11.40
C GLU A 792 -19.80 7.85 -11.41
N PRO A 793 -20.54 7.76 -10.29
CA PRO A 793 -21.85 8.37 -10.17
C PRO A 793 -21.82 9.87 -10.48
N VAL A 794 -22.87 10.37 -11.14
CA VAL A 794 -23.02 11.78 -11.52
C VAL A 794 -24.32 12.35 -10.98
N PRO A 795 -24.35 13.64 -10.56
CA PRO A 795 -25.60 14.33 -10.28
C PRO A 795 -26.51 14.40 -11.51
N ASP A 796 -27.83 14.46 -11.32
CA ASP A 796 -28.80 14.53 -12.42
C ASP A 796 -28.56 15.68 -13.37
N GLN A 797 -28.30 16.86 -12.83
CA GLN A 797 -28.04 18.04 -13.65
C GLN A 797 -26.84 17.82 -14.60
N VAL A 798 -25.82 17.09 -14.15
CA VAL A 798 -24.65 16.75 -14.98
C VAL A 798 -25.02 15.70 -16.02
N ALA A 799 -25.76 14.66 -15.60
CA ALA A 799 -26.29 13.61 -16.46
C ALA A 799 -27.15 14.17 -17.62
N GLN A 800 -28.05 15.10 -17.32
CA GLN A 800 -28.94 15.75 -18.29
C GLN A 800 -28.16 16.64 -19.27
N LEU A 801 -27.26 17.48 -18.74
CA LEU A 801 -26.41 18.35 -19.58
C LEU A 801 -25.50 17.51 -20.49
N PHE A 802 -24.95 16.41 -19.97
CA PHE A 802 -24.16 15.48 -20.76
C PHE A 802 -24.96 14.91 -21.94
N LEU A 803 -26.14 14.37 -21.68
CA LEU A 803 -26.98 13.77 -22.72
C LEU A 803 -27.35 14.80 -23.79
N ARG A 804 -27.69 16.03 -23.37
CA ARG A 804 -27.95 17.15 -24.28
C ARG A 804 -26.75 17.48 -25.17
N TYR A 805 -25.57 17.64 -24.58
CA TYR A 805 -24.35 17.94 -25.34
C TYR A 805 -23.97 16.80 -26.28
N LEU A 806 -24.07 15.55 -25.83
CA LEU A 806 -23.73 14.38 -26.64
C LEU A 806 -24.65 14.26 -27.86
N VAL A 807 -25.97 14.31 -27.66
CA VAL A 807 -26.95 14.17 -28.75
C VAL A 807 -26.80 15.32 -29.77
N ALA A 808 -26.57 16.55 -29.30
CA ALA A 808 -26.32 17.70 -30.18
C ALA A 808 -25.06 17.53 -31.03
N ASN A 809 -23.99 16.96 -30.46
CA ASN A 809 -22.74 16.73 -31.20
C ASN A 809 -22.79 15.47 -32.07
N LEU A 810 -23.67 14.51 -31.78
CA LEU A 810 -23.82 13.29 -32.55
C LEU A 810 -24.34 13.55 -33.97
N SER A 811 -25.05 14.65 -34.21
CA SER A 811 -25.55 15.05 -35.54
C SER A 811 -24.51 15.82 -36.35
N THR A 812 -23.54 16.47 -35.71
CA THR A 812 -22.55 17.34 -36.37
C THR A 812 -21.16 16.72 -36.51
N GLN A 813 -20.79 15.79 -35.63
CA GLN A 813 -19.44 15.21 -35.58
C GLN A 813 -19.31 13.97 -36.47
N THR A 814 -18.07 13.69 -36.90
CA THR A 814 -17.76 12.58 -37.82
C THR A 814 -17.88 11.19 -37.18
N THR A 815 -17.60 11.06 -35.88
CA THR A 815 -17.73 9.79 -35.14
C THR A 815 -18.27 10.01 -33.73
N THR A 816 -18.83 8.95 -33.13
CA THR A 816 -19.29 8.96 -31.72
C THR A 816 -18.19 9.36 -30.74
N ALA A 817 -16.93 8.98 -31.02
CA ALA A 817 -15.79 9.37 -30.17
C ALA A 817 -15.55 10.89 -30.19
N HIS A 818 -15.66 11.53 -31.36
CA HIS A 818 -15.54 12.98 -31.48
C HIS A 818 -16.76 13.70 -30.88
N ALA A 819 -17.96 13.14 -31.03
CA ALA A 819 -19.15 13.65 -30.36
C ALA A 819 -19.01 13.62 -28.82
N LEU A 820 -18.48 12.52 -28.28
CA LEU A 820 -18.20 12.40 -26.85
C LEU A 820 -17.14 13.42 -26.41
N LYS A 821 -16.06 13.60 -27.18
CA LYS A 821 -15.02 14.58 -26.88
C LYS A 821 -15.59 15.99 -26.76
N ALA A 822 -16.35 16.43 -27.77
CA ALA A 822 -16.99 17.75 -27.77
C ALA A 822 -17.96 17.91 -26.57
N ALA A 823 -18.71 16.87 -26.23
CA ALA A 823 -19.59 16.90 -25.06
C ALA A 823 -18.81 17.03 -23.73
N ARG A 824 -17.67 16.35 -23.59
CA ARG A 824 -16.79 16.51 -22.41
C ARG A 824 -16.22 17.93 -22.30
N GLU A 825 -15.80 18.52 -23.41
CA GLU A 825 -15.30 19.91 -23.46
C GLU A 825 -16.39 20.90 -23.03
N GLN A 826 -17.65 20.67 -23.43
CA GLN A 826 -18.78 21.49 -22.98
C GLN A 826 -19.10 21.30 -21.48
N LEU A 827 -18.95 20.07 -20.95
CA LEU A 827 -19.08 19.80 -19.51
C LEU A 827 -18.01 20.50 -18.67
N GLN A 828 -16.83 20.79 -19.22
CA GLN A 828 -15.80 21.52 -18.49
C GLN A 828 -16.32 22.88 -17.97
N GLY A 829 -17.25 23.52 -18.69
CA GLY A 829 -17.84 24.81 -18.32
C GLY A 829 -18.60 24.81 -16.99
N ILE A 830 -19.03 23.65 -16.49
CA ILE A 830 -19.78 23.51 -15.24
C ILE A 830 -18.92 22.97 -14.08
N GLU A 831 -17.62 22.76 -14.28
CA GLU A 831 -16.74 22.15 -13.26
C GLU A 831 -16.56 22.99 -12.00
N LYS A 832 -16.90 24.28 -12.04
CA LYS A 832 -16.95 25.13 -10.83
C LYS A 832 -18.07 24.72 -9.87
N ALA A 833 -19.19 24.23 -10.41
CA ALA A 833 -20.33 23.76 -9.64
C ALA A 833 -20.23 22.24 -9.39
N PHE A 834 -19.74 21.49 -10.38
CA PHE A 834 -19.62 20.03 -10.33
C PHE A 834 -18.23 19.60 -10.77
N ALA A 835 -17.31 19.50 -9.82
CA ALA A 835 -15.90 19.30 -10.10
C ALA A 835 -15.60 18.00 -10.87
N TYR A 836 -14.70 18.09 -11.86
CA TYR A 836 -14.16 16.98 -12.66
C TYR A 836 -15.19 16.20 -13.49
N THR A 837 -16.36 16.78 -13.76
CA THR A 837 -17.44 16.14 -14.52
C THR A 837 -17.10 15.85 -15.98
N SER A 838 -16.20 16.63 -16.61
CA SER A 838 -15.74 16.37 -17.97
C SER A 838 -15.00 15.03 -18.11
N GLN A 839 -14.48 14.50 -16.99
CA GLN A 839 -13.65 13.30 -16.99
C GLN A 839 -14.43 11.99 -16.88
N LEU A 840 -15.72 12.06 -16.53
CA LEU A 840 -16.51 10.90 -16.11
C LEU A 840 -17.07 10.07 -17.28
N PRO A 841 -17.65 10.68 -18.34
CA PRO A 841 -18.18 9.91 -19.46
C PRO A 841 -17.07 9.16 -20.18
N ILE A 842 -17.26 7.91 -20.60
CA ILE A 842 -16.33 7.12 -21.43
C ILE A 842 -17.07 6.35 -22.50
N PHE A 843 -16.40 6.07 -23.62
CA PHE A 843 -16.96 5.33 -24.75
C PHE A 843 -16.19 4.03 -24.98
N PHE A 844 -16.94 2.94 -25.03
CA PHE A 844 -16.48 1.64 -25.51
C PHE A 844 -17.00 1.44 -26.93
N SER A 845 -16.09 1.53 -27.89
CA SER A 845 -16.35 1.24 -29.29
C SER A 845 -16.05 -0.21 -29.62
N ARG A 846 -16.71 -0.71 -30.65
CA ARG A 846 -16.27 -1.90 -31.37
C ARG A 846 -15.24 -1.50 -32.42
N LEU A 847 -14.17 -2.28 -32.56
CA LEU A 847 -13.27 -2.13 -33.71
C LEU A 847 -14.05 -2.45 -34.99
N SER A 848 -14.27 -1.45 -35.84
CA SER A 848 -14.80 -1.65 -37.18
C SER A 848 -13.74 -2.37 -38.01
N GLN A 849 -14.16 -3.42 -38.73
CA GLN A 849 -13.29 -4.04 -39.74
C GLN A 849 -12.99 -3.06 -40.86
#